data_AF-A0A6J8A913-F1
#
_entry.id   AF-A0A6J8A913-F1
#
_cell.length_a   1.000
_cell.length_b   1.000
_cell.length_c   1.000
_cell.angle_alpha   90.00
_cell.angle_beta   90.00
_cell.angle_gamma   90.00
#
_symmetry.space_group_name_H-M   'P 1'
#
loop_
_entity.id
_entity.type
_entity.pdbx_description
1 polymer ?
#
loop_
_entity_poly.entity_id
_entity_poly.type
_entity_poly.pdbx_seq_one_letter_code
_entity_poly.pdbx_strand_id
1 'polypeptide(L)'
;MIRSIALHNFVHFNEEQRLVFEDGTNFIIGGNSTGKTAVLELIRRCYSNNVNRSTTSVSDKNELAYAVCHFTIPEHYPPINISCMQQPKEILSCIFVKTSRNEKANEFEYYKVISANSNGSSFQTFIQRFFGRYGCSTEYFEENTQGCKEVTLEASLIEKVKDSGKKDEIHNFFNIITNNFEYTSEAVKTMNTLYNWLEKGYISILPMRSIGPLQWTRSDRYRRKNRDNIYKNACERAEILLHLLDNEKVDRKQEAKFSEHIVYPYKFSNLNGNISVSNSDTQDLPPKPLYKTPEGVLEAKQLTLILSHKEFSTISFEEPDRGMHPHMIKKMRDLILRQIIGKTVLIITHNPSLIDKWAMSRTFVSSKSILNETICHSIRKVPKEYVKLCECGKSEEMKNLLFSSRILFVEGKTDKIIVEAIFSLLIHDDKIQEDKRISTEQKHFLLATDIRELLGANNGNRMKKLCKQMKKEIYLLYDADMKRKINQSNEEEDVEYTFYWKNGALEQRFVDILDNCNDAKVIDAVTEIFRKKTEKDKESIEKYLDYQKELKKLKVTTRDTDTEIAENKETNASAELENNDKEKTELERKIRKVETTIKDIVKRFIPLAKFTEIEIIAAAMIHHSKEVEKFINFCAKKNLKRKHNETLIPDVANTSMQTLQSNEDELLVARSSPRDDNKCTHTGQTHEKTL
;
A
#
# COMPACT_ATOMS: atom_id res chain seq x y z
N MET A 1 5.24 16.29 -23.66
CA MET A 1 4.77 16.24 -22.27
C MET A 1 3.46 15.48 -22.20
N ILE A 2 3.36 14.43 -21.38
CA ILE A 2 2.08 13.76 -21.15
C ILE A 2 1.14 14.68 -20.35
N ARG A 3 -0.13 14.70 -20.74
CA ARG A 3 -1.22 15.47 -20.11
C ARG A 3 -2.29 14.60 -19.50
N SER A 4 -2.59 13.46 -20.12
CA SER A 4 -3.55 12.54 -19.55
C SER A 4 -3.35 11.13 -20.08
N ILE A 5 -3.87 10.17 -19.33
CA ILE A 5 -4.11 8.81 -19.79
C ILE A 5 -5.55 8.42 -19.43
N ALA A 6 -6.28 7.88 -20.41
CA ALA A 6 -7.51 7.13 -20.19
C ALA A 6 -7.23 5.65 -20.47
N LEU A 7 -7.64 4.74 -19.59
CA LEU A 7 -7.41 3.31 -19.76
C LEU A 7 -8.60 2.50 -19.28
N HIS A 8 -8.81 1.35 -19.91
CA HIS A 8 -9.91 0.45 -19.63
C HIS A 8 -9.55 -0.98 -20.02
N ASN A 9 -10.03 -1.94 -19.23
CA ASN A 9 -9.93 -3.38 -19.45
C ASN A 9 -8.48 -3.89 -19.66
N PHE A 10 -7.51 -3.26 -19.00
CA PHE A 10 -6.12 -3.72 -18.94
C PHE A 10 -5.76 -4.20 -17.54
N VAL A 11 -5.10 -5.36 -17.46
CA VAL A 11 -4.66 -6.04 -16.24
C VAL A 11 -5.84 -6.31 -15.31
N HIS A 12 -6.10 -5.41 -14.36
CA HIS A 12 -7.21 -5.47 -13.42
C HIS A 12 -8.02 -4.16 -13.41
N PHE A 13 -7.77 -3.25 -14.36
CA PHE A 13 -8.53 -2.01 -14.52
C PHE A 13 -9.82 -2.27 -15.30
N ASN A 14 -10.76 -2.97 -14.66
CA ASN A 14 -12.02 -3.40 -15.27
C ASN A 14 -13.00 -2.25 -15.48
N GLU A 15 -12.80 -1.14 -14.77
CA GLU A 15 -13.52 0.10 -15.00
C GLU A 15 -12.61 1.10 -15.69
N GLU A 16 -13.24 2.02 -16.42
CA GLU A 16 -12.57 3.16 -17.01
C GLU A 16 -11.86 4.01 -15.94
N GLN A 17 -10.56 4.19 -16.13
CA GLN A 17 -9.73 5.09 -15.33
C GLN A 17 -9.25 6.24 -16.19
N ARG A 18 -9.29 7.44 -15.63
CA ARG A 18 -8.77 8.65 -16.29
C ARG A 18 -7.94 9.47 -15.33
N LEU A 19 -6.71 9.74 -15.76
CA LEU A 19 -5.72 10.49 -15.01
C LEU A 19 -5.35 11.72 -15.83
N VAL A 20 -5.53 12.91 -15.28
CA VAL A 20 -5.17 14.19 -15.91
C VAL A 20 -4.05 14.84 -15.12
N PHE A 21 -2.87 14.90 -15.73
CA PHE A 21 -1.63 15.38 -15.14
C PHE A 21 -1.45 16.88 -15.34
N GLU A 22 -0.91 17.51 -14.32
CA GLU A 22 -0.53 18.93 -14.34
C GLU A 22 0.95 19.08 -14.71
N ASP A 23 1.36 20.31 -15.06
CA ASP A 23 2.78 20.64 -15.17
C ASP A 23 3.50 20.44 -13.83
N GLY A 24 4.73 19.94 -13.88
CA GLY A 24 5.54 19.59 -12.71
C GLY A 24 5.26 18.18 -12.22
N THR A 25 5.40 17.98 -10.90
CA THR A 25 5.31 16.64 -10.30
C THR A 25 3.87 16.24 -9.97
N ASN A 26 3.52 15.03 -10.38
CA ASN A 26 2.27 14.33 -10.11
C ASN A 26 2.62 13.00 -9.42
N PHE A 27 1.80 12.57 -8.46
CA PHE A 27 2.07 11.38 -7.65
C PHE A 27 1.00 10.33 -7.89
N ILE A 28 1.40 9.06 -7.99
CA ILE A 28 0.52 7.90 -7.96
C ILE A 28 0.93 7.05 -6.77
N ILE A 29 0.10 7.06 -5.73
CA ILE A 29 0.36 6.36 -4.46
C ILE A 29 -0.66 5.26 -4.25
N GLY A 30 -0.40 4.35 -3.30
CA GLY A 30 -1.33 3.28 -2.94
C GLY A 30 -0.61 2.02 -2.49
N GLY A 31 -1.34 1.03 -1.99
CA GLY A 31 -0.77 -0.23 -1.49
C GLY A 31 -0.03 -1.05 -2.56
N ASN A 32 0.66 -2.10 -2.12
CA ASN A 32 1.36 -3.01 -3.04
C ASN A 32 0.37 -3.68 -4.00
N SER A 33 0.79 -3.93 -5.23
CA SER A 33 0.00 -4.67 -6.21
C SER A 33 -1.37 -4.06 -6.54
N THR A 34 -1.49 -2.73 -6.50
CA THR A 34 -2.71 -1.98 -6.89
C THR A 34 -2.70 -1.49 -8.35
N GLY A 35 -1.70 -1.89 -9.14
CA GLY A 35 -1.60 -1.55 -10.56
C GLY A 35 -0.83 -0.26 -10.89
N LYS A 36 -0.14 0.36 -9.93
CA LYS A 36 0.63 1.61 -10.15
C LYS A 36 1.65 1.46 -11.30
N THR A 37 2.51 0.46 -11.24
CA THR A 37 3.52 0.16 -12.28
C THR A 37 2.88 -0.12 -13.64
N ALA A 38 1.71 -0.76 -13.65
CA ALA A 38 0.99 -1.06 -14.89
C ALA A 38 0.56 0.22 -15.63
N VAL A 39 0.30 1.33 -14.92
CA VAL A 39 0.02 2.62 -15.58
C VAL A 39 1.23 3.13 -16.35
N LEU A 40 2.44 3.10 -15.76
CA LEU A 40 3.65 3.55 -16.47
C LEU A 40 3.94 2.66 -17.68
N GLU A 41 3.71 1.36 -17.54
CA GLU A 41 3.90 0.40 -18.63
C GLU A 41 2.87 0.58 -19.75
N LEU A 42 1.61 0.89 -19.42
CA LEU A 42 0.58 1.23 -20.42
C LEU A 42 0.91 2.54 -21.16
N ILE A 43 1.40 3.56 -20.44
CA ILE A 43 1.90 4.79 -21.06
C ILE A 43 3.03 4.45 -22.04
N ARG A 44 4.00 3.64 -21.61
CA ARG A 44 5.13 3.20 -22.45
C ARG A 44 4.68 2.43 -23.68
N ARG A 45 3.68 1.56 -23.53
CA ARG A 45 3.09 0.78 -24.63
C ARG A 45 2.39 1.64 -25.67
N CYS A 46 1.97 2.85 -25.31
CA CYS A 46 1.38 3.78 -26.26
C CYS A 46 2.40 4.34 -27.26
N TYR A 47 3.71 4.37 -27.00
CA TYR A 47 4.66 4.92 -27.97
C TYR A 47 5.88 4.05 -28.27
N SER A 48 6.10 2.95 -27.54
CA SER A 48 7.19 2.01 -27.81
C SER A 48 6.66 0.61 -28.13
N ASN A 49 7.37 -0.12 -28.99
CA ASN A 49 7.13 -1.55 -29.22
C ASN A 49 7.87 -2.43 -28.19
N ASN A 50 8.87 -1.87 -27.51
CA ASN A 50 9.78 -2.57 -26.59
C ASN A 50 9.18 -2.69 -25.16
N VAL A 51 7.97 -3.23 -25.04
CA VAL A 51 7.25 -3.28 -23.75
C VAL A 51 7.02 -4.71 -23.26
N ASN A 52 7.13 -4.88 -21.95
CA ASN A 52 6.85 -6.15 -21.28
C ASN A 52 5.36 -6.51 -21.38
N ARG A 53 5.03 -7.61 -22.09
CA ARG A 53 3.63 -8.07 -22.24
C ARG A 53 2.97 -8.48 -20.93
N SER A 54 3.74 -8.92 -19.93
CA SER A 54 3.19 -9.44 -18.67
C SER A 54 2.44 -8.38 -17.85
N THR A 55 2.70 -7.09 -18.09
CA THR A 55 2.11 -5.96 -17.35
C THR A 55 0.97 -5.26 -18.09
N THR A 56 0.53 -5.80 -19.24
CA THR A 56 -0.43 -5.14 -20.14
C THR A 56 -1.39 -6.13 -20.80
N SER A 57 -1.76 -7.21 -20.08
CA SER A 57 -2.78 -8.17 -20.50
C SER A 57 -4.18 -7.54 -20.51
N VAL A 58 -5.09 -8.09 -21.31
CA VAL A 58 -6.52 -7.73 -21.26
C VAL A 58 -7.18 -8.46 -20.08
N SER A 59 -8.08 -7.80 -19.35
CA SER A 59 -8.77 -8.42 -18.20
C SER A 59 -9.95 -9.30 -18.63
N ASP A 60 -10.91 -8.71 -19.34
CA ASP A 60 -12.04 -9.37 -19.97
C ASP A 60 -11.79 -9.47 -21.48
N LYS A 61 -11.63 -10.72 -21.95
CA LYS A 61 -11.45 -11.03 -23.36
C LYS A 61 -12.70 -10.81 -24.21
N ASN A 62 -13.84 -10.42 -23.67
CA ASN A 62 -15.05 -10.13 -24.46
C ASN A 62 -15.25 -8.62 -24.66
N GLU A 63 -14.40 -7.81 -24.06
CA GLU A 63 -14.53 -6.37 -24.03
C GLU A 63 -13.34 -5.69 -24.71
N LEU A 64 -13.57 -4.53 -25.32
CA LEU A 64 -12.49 -3.72 -25.89
C LEU A 64 -11.58 -3.22 -24.75
N ALA A 65 -10.28 -3.49 -24.85
CA ALA A 65 -9.30 -2.85 -23.98
C ALA A 65 -8.62 -1.69 -24.70
N TYR A 66 -8.44 -0.57 -24.00
CA TYR A 66 -7.80 0.60 -24.57
C TYR A 66 -6.96 1.36 -23.55
N ALA A 67 -5.90 2.00 -24.04
CA ALA A 67 -5.19 3.04 -23.33
C ALA A 67 -4.89 4.18 -24.30
N VAL A 68 -5.27 5.40 -23.92
CA VAL A 68 -5.18 6.60 -24.74
C VAL A 68 -4.39 7.64 -23.97
N CYS A 69 -3.20 7.95 -24.45
CA CYS A 69 -2.32 8.97 -23.90
C CYS A 69 -2.40 10.25 -24.72
N HIS A 70 -2.61 11.38 -24.04
CA HIS A 70 -2.55 12.71 -24.62
C HIS A 70 -1.21 13.36 -24.28
N PHE A 71 -0.52 13.85 -25.31
CA PHE A 71 0.73 14.58 -25.22
C PHE A 71 0.60 15.98 -25.81
N THR A 72 1.14 16.98 -25.12
CA THR A 72 1.37 18.32 -25.68
C THR A 72 2.84 18.48 -26.01
N ILE A 73 3.12 19.20 -27.09
CA ILE A 73 4.46 19.47 -27.59
C ILE A 73 4.87 20.88 -27.12
N PRO A 74 5.90 21.01 -26.27
CA PRO A 74 6.42 22.32 -25.90
C PRO A 74 7.01 23.03 -27.12
N GLU A 75 6.86 24.36 -27.19
CA GLU A 75 7.38 25.16 -28.32
C GLU A 75 8.91 25.06 -28.48
N HIS A 76 9.63 24.82 -27.39
CA HIS A 76 11.09 24.70 -27.38
C HIS A 76 11.61 23.33 -27.84
N TYR A 77 10.73 22.37 -28.16
CA TYR A 77 11.17 21.08 -28.64
C TYR A 77 11.69 21.15 -30.08
N PRO A 78 12.71 20.34 -30.44
CA PRO A 78 13.19 20.28 -31.81
C PRO A 78 12.05 19.91 -32.77
N PRO A 79 11.99 20.56 -33.94
CA PRO A 79 10.94 20.33 -34.91
C PRO A 79 10.95 18.87 -35.37
N ILE A 80 9.77 18.30 -35.54
CA ILE A 80 9.62 16.94 -36.09
C ILE A 80 9.68 17.07 -37.60
N ASN A 81 10.71 16.51 -38.22
CA ASN A 81 10.82 16.51 -39.68
C ASN A 81 9.91 15.42 -40.25
N ILE A 82 8.66 15.81 -40.54
CA ILE A 82 7.67 14.96 -41.19
C ILE A 82 7.28 15.64 -42.50
N SER A 83 7.44 14.91 -43.60
CA SER A 83 7.15 15.35 -44.97
C SER A 83 5.72 15.86 -45.16
N CYS A 84 4.75 15.28 -44.43
CA CYS A 84 3.32 15.50 -44.64
C CYS A 84 2.64 16.43 -43.62
N MET A 85 3.36 16.99 -42.63
CA MET A 85 2.72 17.85 -41.62
C MET A 85 3.64 18.95 -41.07
N GLN A 86 3.02 20.08 -40.71
CA GLN A 86 3.66 21.09 -39.86
C GLN A 86 3.91 20.52 -38.46
N GLN A 87 4.79 21.16 -37.69
CA GLN A 87 5.12 20.74 -36.32
C GLN A 87 3.84 20.56 -35.49
N PRO A 88 3.56 19.35 -34.99
CA PRO A 88 2.36 19.13 -34.21
C PRO A 88 2.45 19.86 -32.87
N LYS A 89 1.32 20.38 -32.41
CA LYS A 89 1.14 20.96 -31.07
C LYS A 89 0.69 19.91 -30.06
N GLU A 90 -0.06 18.92 -30.55
CA GLU A 90 -0.64 17.87 -29.74
C GLU A 90 -0.54 16.53 -30.45
N ILE A 91 -0.33 15.48 -29.66
CA ILE A 91 -0.31 14.10 -30.13
C ILE A 91 -1.19 13.28 -29.19
N LEU A 92 -2.07 12.49 -29.76
CA LEU A 92 -2.75 11.40 -29.07
C LEU A 92 -2.14 10.09 -29.52
N SER A 93 -1.72 9.28 -28.56
CA SER A 93 -1.28 7.93 -28.84
C SER A 93 -2.12 6.91 -28.11
N CYS A 94 -2.63 5.94 -28.85
CA CYS A 94 -3.57 4.97 -28.35
C CYS A 94 -3.11 3.55 -28.66
N ILE A 95 -3.48 2.65 -27.76
CA ILE A 95 -3.50 1.22 -28.00
C ILE A 95 -4.92 0.71 -27.83
N PHE A 96 -5.35 -0.17 -28.74
CA PHE A 96 -6.62 -0.88 -28.62
C PHE A 96 -6.36 -2.37 -28.79
N VAL A 97 -7.02 -3.19 -27.98
CA VAL A 97 -7.04 -4.65 -28.14
C VAL A 97 -8.49 -5.06 -28.31
N LYS A 98 -8.78 -5.63 -29.48
CA LYS A 98 -10.07 -6.23 -29.81
C LYS A 98 -9.85 -7.73 -29.92
N THR A 99 -10.46 -8.48 -29.03
CA THR A 99 -10.50 -9.94 -29.13
C THR A 99 -11.36 -10.39 -30.30
N SER A 100 -10.88 -11.37 -31.04
CA SER A 100 -11.70 -11.98 -32.08
C SER A 100 -12.76 -12.85 -31.43
N ARG A 101 -13.95 -12.95 -32.05
CA ARG A 101 -15.00 -13.91 -31.63
C ARG A 101 -14.62 -15.37 -31.89
N ASN A 102 -13.47 -15.64 -32.52
CA ASN A 102 -13.07 -16.99 -32.87
C ASN A 102 -12.34 -17.64 -31.68
N GLU A 103 -13.10 -18.03 -30.65
CA GLU A 103 -12.62 -18.62 -29.39
C GLU A 103 -11.63 -19.79 -29.60
N LYS A 104 -11.77 -20.52 -30.70
CA LYS A 104 -10.92 -21.67 -31.04
C LYS A 104 -9.47 -21.30 -31.36
N ALA A 105 -9.19 -20.08 -31.80
CA ALA A 105 -7.84 -19.67 -32.21
C ALA A 105 -7.06 -18.92 -31.12
N ASN A 106 -7.72 -18.48 -30.04
CA ASN A 106 -7.11 -17.64 -28.99
C ASN A 106 -6.38 -16.41 -29.58
N GLU A 107 -6.92 -15.87 -30.67
CA GLU A 107 -6.39 -14.76 -31.46
C GLU A 107 -7.07 -13.44 -31.09
N PHE A 108 -6.28 -12.37 -31.08
CA PHE A 108 -6.75 -11.01 -30.86
C PHE A 108 -6.11 -10.06 -31.86
N GLU A 109 -6.84 -8.99 -32.13
CA GLU A 109 -6.42 -7.88 -32.95
C GLU A 109 -5.91 -6.77 -32.04
N TYR A 110 -4.74 -6.26 -32.36
CA TYR A 110 -4.09 -5.19 -31.65
C TYR A 110 -3.90 -4.01 -32.59
N TYR A 111 -4.28 -2.83 -32.14
CA TYR A 111 -4.17 -1.61 -32.92
C TYR A 111 -3.33 -0.61 -32.17
N LYS A 112 -2.35 -0.04 -32.87
CA LYS A 112 -1.67 1.18 -32.46
C LYS A 112 -2.22 2.33 -33.27
N VAL A 113 -2.50 3.42 -32.61
CA VAL A 113 -3.05 4.63 -33.25
C VAL A 113 -2.25 5.82 -32.76
N ILE A 114 -1.81 6.67 -33.67
CA ILE A 114 -1.23 7.97 -33.32
C ILE A 114 -1.91 9.06 -34.13
N SER A 115 -2.41 10.08 -33.45
CA SER A 115 -3.09 11.22 -34.07
C SER A 115 -2.36 12.50 -33.70
N ALA A 116 -1.98 13.28 -34.70
CA ALA A 116 -1.23 14.53 -34.52
C ALA A 116 -2.04 15.72 -35.02
N ASN A 117 -2.02 16.82 -34.27
CA ASN A 117 -2.67 18.07 -34.64
C ASN A 117 -1.66 19.21 -34.71
N SER A 118 -1.53 19.82 -35.88
CA SER A 118 -0.67 20.98 -36.15
C SER A 118 -1.44 22.31 -36.15
N ASN A 119 -2.66 22.32 -36.70
CA ASN A 119 -3.39 23.54 -37.07
C ASN A 119 -4.61 23.85 -36.19
N GLY A 120 -4.91 23.02 -35.20
CA GLY A 120 -6.05 23.15 -34.29
C GLY A 120 -7.38 22.59 -34.84
N SER A 121 -7.58 22.59 -36.16
CA SER A 121 -8.87 22.24 -36.79
C SER A 121 -9.07 20.74 -37.05
N SER A 122 -8.00 19.97 -37.27
CA SER A 122 -8.07 18.55 -37.62
C SER A 122 -6.86 17.78 -37.12
N PHE A 123 -7.05 16.46 -36.94
CA PHE A 123 -5.98 15.53 -36.60
C PHE A 123 -5.66 14.66 -37.80
N GLN A 124 -4.38 14.50 -38.10
CA GLN A 124 -3.89 13.43 -38.97
C GLN A 124 -3.63 12.19 -38.13
N THR A 125 -4.35 11.11 -38.42
CA THR A 125 -4.37 9.88 -37.64
C THR A 125 -3.77 8.74 -38.43
N PHE A 126 -2.79 8.06 -37.84
CA PHE A 126 -2.12 6.89 -38.39
C PHE A 126 -2.47 5.66 -37.55
N ILE A 127 -2.81 4.56 -38.20
CA ILE A 127 -3.31 3.36 -37.52
C ILE A 127 -2.55 2.16 -38.05
N GLN A 128 -1.97 1.37 -37.15
CA GLN A 128 -1.30 0.13 -37.46
C GLN A 128 -2.02 -1.04 -36.80
N ARG A 129 -2.30 -2.08 -37.59
CA ARG A 129 -2.99 -3.29 -37.12
C ARG A 129 -2.02 -4.46 -37.04
N PHE A 130 -2.12 -5.20 -35.96
CA PHE A 130 -1.36 -6.40 -35.65
C PHE A 130 -2.29 -7.53 -35.23
N PHE A 131 -1.83 -8.76 -35.42
CA PHE A 131 -2.50 -9.97 -34.92
C PHE A 131 -1.62 -10.64 -33.88
N GLY A 132 -2.23 -11.11 -32.81
CA GLY A 132 -1.53 -11.83 -31.75
C GLY A 132 -2.31 -13.06 -31.32
N ARG A 133 -1.58 -14.03 -30.78
CA ARG A 133 -2.13 -15.14 -30.01
C ARG A 133 -1.83 -14.93 -28.54
N TYR A 134 -2.83 -15.17 -27.69
CA TYR A 134 -2.61 -15.12 -26.25
C TYR A 134 -1.57 -16.16 -25.83
N GLY A 135 -0.59 -15.76 -25.02
CA GLY A 135 0.48 -16.62 -24.52
C GLY A 135 1.76 -16.65 -25.37
N CYS A 136 1.79 -16.02 -26.56
CA CYS A 136 3.00 -15.92 -27.37
C CYS A 136 3.93 -14.77 -26.93
N SER A 137 5.21 -14.80 -27.32
CA SER A 137 6.23 -13.76 -27.05
C SER A 137 6.03 -12.50 -27.92
N THR A 138 6.63 -11.38 -27.51
CA THR A 138 6.61 -10.06 -28.20
C THR A 138 6.99 -10.11 -29.67
N GLU A 139 7.99 -10.93 -30.01
CA GLU A 139 8.54 -11.14 -31.35
C GLU A 139 7.45 -11.52 -32.38
N TYR A 140 6.38 -12.20 -31.94
CA TYR A 140 5.28 -12.60 -32.82
C TYR A 140 4.45 -11.43 -33.41
N PHE A 141 4.51 -10.22 -32.83
CA PHE A 141 3.75 -9.08 -33.38
C PHE A 141 4.43 -8.42 -34.57
N GLU A 142 5.76 -8.34 -34.58
CA GLU A 142 6.49 -7.61 -35.63
C GLU A 142 6.36 -8.32 -36.98
N GLU A 143 6.35 -9.65 -36.96
CA GLU A 143 6.17 -10.51 -38.15
C GLU A 143 4.73 -10.46 -38.74
N ASN A 144 3.74 -9.99 -37.98
CA ASN A 144 2.31 -10.03 -38.36
C ASN A 144 1.68 -8.65 -38.57
N THR A 145 2.46 -7.70 -39.06
CA THR A 145 1.97 -6.35 -39.41
C THR A 145 1.22 -6.39 -40.75
N GLN A 146 -0.08 -6.07 -40.77
CA GLN A 146 -0.90 -6.15 -42.00
C GLN A 146 -1.11 -4.83 -42.74
N GLY A 147 -0.98 -3.68 -42.06
CA GLY A 147 -1.57 -2.43 -42.56
C GLY A 147 -1.13 -1.20 -41.80
N CYS A 148 -0.84 -0.09 -42.49
CA CYS A 148 -0.87 1.25 -41.90
C CYS A 148 -1.73 2.18 -42.76
N LYS A 149 -2.65 2.91 -42.12
CA LYS A 149 -3.62 3.81 -42.77
C LYS A 149 -3.49 5.22 -42.22
N GLU A 150 -3.59 6.21 -43.09
CA GLU A 150 -3.77 7.62 -42.73
C GLU A 150 -5.25 8.02 -42.83
N VAL A 151 -5.77 8.71 -41.82
CA VAL A 151 -7.15 9.20 -41.73
C VAL A 151 -7.10 10.62 -41.20
N THR A 152 -7.82 11.56 -41.83
CA THR A 152 -8.03 12.88 -41.23
C THR A 152 -9.31 12.84 -40.39
N LEU A 153 -9.20 13.21 -39.12
CA LEU A 153 -10.33 13.26 -38.19
C LEU A 153 -10.62 14.69 -37.75
N GLU A 154 -11.90 14.98 -37.52
CA GLU A 154 -12.32 16.26 -36.96
C GLU A 154 -11.82 16.41 -35.52
N ALA A 155 -11.37 17.61 -35.15
CA ALA A 155 -10.96 17.91 -33.78
C ALA A 155 -12.08 17.65 -32.76
N SER A 156 -13.35 17.84 -33.12
CA SER A 156 -14.52 17.60 -32.26
C SER A 156 -14.62 16.15 -31.75
N LEU A 157 -14.29 15.17 -32.60
CA LEU A 157 -14.29 13.74 -32.26
C LEU A 157 -13.13 13.41 -31.32
N ILE A 158 -11.99 14.05 -31.55
CA ILE A 158 -10.79 13.86 -30.75
C ILE A 158 -10.93 14.51 -29.37
N GLU A 159 -11.48 15.72 -29.30
CA GLU A 159 -11.77 16.38 -28.03
C GLU A 159 -12.73 15.55 -27.18
N LYS A 160 -13.73 14.89 -27.78
CA LYS A 160 -14.56 13.91 -27.07
C LYS A 160 -13.74 12.79 -26.41
N VAL A 161 -12.79 12.19 -27.14
CA VAL A 161 -11.89 11.16 -26.60
C VAL A 161 -10.97 11.71 -25.51
N LYS A 162 -10.48 12.95 -25.64
CA LYS A 162 -9.66 13.64 -24.64
C LYS A 162 -10.43 14.01 -23.38
N ASP A 163 -11.61 14.60 -23.54
CA ASP A 163 -12.36 15.37 -22.54
C ASP A 163 -13.48 14.60 -21.87
N SER A 164 -14.15 13.68 -22.56
CA SER A 164 -15.20 12.88 -21.94
C SER A 164 -14.59 11.61 -21.34
N GLY A 165 -13.64 10.99 -22.05
CA GLY A 165 -13.09 9.67 -21.73
C GLY A 165 -14.08 8.52 -21.87
N LYS A 166 -15.38 8.81 -22.07
CA LYS A 166 -16.46 7.84 -21.96
C LYS A 166 -16.21 6.67 -22.88
N LYS A 167 -16.29 5.46 -22.34
CA LYS A 167 -16.21 4.20 -23.06
C LYS A 167 -16.94 4.19 -24.41
N ASP A 168 -18.18 4.69 -24.47
CA ASP A 168 -18.97 4.71 -25.72
C ASP A 168 -18.36 5.62 -26.81
N GLU A 169 -17.80 6.76 -26.41
CA GLU A 169 -17.16 7.70 -27.34
C GLU A 169 -15.83 7.12 -27.85
N ILE A 170 -15.08 6.43 -27.00
CA ILE A 170 -13.85 5.72 -27.37
C ILE A 170 -14.16 4.52 -28.29
N HIS A 171 -15.24 3.79 -28.01
CA HIS A 171 -15.73 2.71 -28.89
C HIS A 171 -16.13 3.25 -30.26
N ASN A 172 -16.86 4.37 -30.30
CA ASN A 172 -17.26 5.01 -31.55
C ASN A 172 -16.03 5.48 -32.34
N PHE A 173 -15.09 6.15 -31.68
CA PHE A 173 -13.80 6.55 -32.27
C PHE A 173 -13.08 5.34 -32.86
N PHE A 174 -12.95 4.25 -32.10
CA PHE A 174 -12.30 3.03 -32.55
C PHE A 174 -12.99 2.39 -33.77
N ASN A 175 -14.33 2.35 -33.80
CA ASN A 175 -15.08 1.83 -34.93
C ASN A 175 -14.90 2.68 -36.20
N ILE A 176 -14.89 4.01 -36.06
CA ILE A 176 -14.67 4.94 -37.19
C ILE A 176 -13.29 4.68 -37.82
N ILE A 177 -12.24 4.59 -37.00
CA ILE A 177 -10.87 4.49 -37.49
C ILE A 177 -10.54 3.10 -38.06
N THR A 178 -11.18 2.03 -37.56
CA THR A 178 -10.89 0.66 -37.99
C THR A 178 -11.63 0.21 -39.25
N ASN A 179 -12.58 1.00 -39.76
CA ASN A 179 -13.26 0.70 -41.02
C ASN A 179 -12.35 0.97 -42.22
N ASN A 180 -12.23 0.01 -43.14
CA ASN A 180 -11.46 0.03 -44.40
C ASN A 180 -9.95 0.29 -44.24
N PHE A 181 -9.14 -0.78 -44.22
CA PHE A 181 -7.67 -0.72 -44.17
C PHE A 181 -7.06 -0.81 -45.56
N GLU A 182 -6.34 0.23 -45.97
CA GLU A 182 -5.41 0.19 -47.09
C GLU A 182 -4.02 0.53 -46.57
N TYR A 183 -3.01 -0.26 -46.98
CA TYR A 183 -1.63 -0.09 -46.53
C TYR A 183 -0.92 0.99 -47.36
N THR A 184 -0.27 1.94 -46.69
CA THR A 184 0.69 2.85 -47.31
C THR A 184 2.02 2.87 -46.57
N SER A 185 3.14 2.79 -47.30
CA SER A 185 4.49 2.80 -46.72
C SER A 185 4.84 4.13 -46.06
N GLU A 186 4.35 5.25 -46.60
CA GLU A 186 4.60 6.58 -46.05
C GLU A 186 3.91 6.80 -44.69
N ALA A 187 2.72 6.23 -44.49
CA ALA A 187 2.03 6.26 -43.20
C ALA A 187 2.82 5.51 -42.11
N VAL A 188 3.41 4.35 -42.44
CA VAL A 188 4.30 3.61 -41.51
C VAL A 188 5.50 4.46 -41.11
N LYS A 189 6.16 5.09 -42.09
CA LYS A 189 7.34 5.91 -41.86
C LYS A 189 7.02 7.11 -40.97
N THR A 190 5.90 7.79 -41.22
CA THR A 190 5.43 8.93 -40.43
C THR A 190 5.09 8.52 -39.01
N MET A 191 4.32 7.44 -38.84
CA MET A 191 3.96 6.89 -37.54
C MET A 191 5.18 6.51 -36.70
N ASN A 192 6.17 5.83 -37.29
CA ASN A 192 7.43 5.50 -36.62
C ASN A 192 8.23 6.75 -36.23
N THR A 193 8.20 7.79 -37.07
CA THR A 193 8.88 9.06 -36.78
C THR A 193 8.25 9.74 -35.56
N LEU A 194 6.92 9.78 -35.49
CA LEU A 194 6.19 10.32 -34.34
C LEU A 194 6.44 9.51 -33.06
N TYR A 195 6.46 8.17 -33.15
CA TYR A 195 6.76 7.31 -31.99
C TYR A 195 8.18 7.48 -31.47
N ASN A 196 9.18 7.43 -32.36
CA ASN A 196 10.57 7.67 -31.98
C ASN A 196 10.75 9.05 -31.35
N TRP A 197 9.98 10.04 -31.80
CA TRP A 197 10.00 11.38 -31.22
C TRP A 197 9.39 11.40 -29.81
N LEU A 198 8.24 10.75 -29.59
CA LEU A 198 7.64 10.60 -28.25
C LEU A 198 8.58 9.85 -27.31
N GLU A 199 9.23 8.78 -27.79
CA GLU A 199 10.17 7.97 -27.04
C GLU A 199 11.39 8.78 -26.60
N LYS A 200 11.95 9.65 -27.44
CA LYS A 200 13.03 10.57 -27.05
C LYS A 200 12.62 11.53 -25.93
N GLY A 201 11.36 11.94 -25.90
CA GLY A 201 10.84 12.91 -24.94
C GLY A 201 10.36 12.34 -23.61
N TYR A 202 10.26 11.01 -23.51
CA TYR A 202 9.78 10.31 -22.34
C TYR A 202 10.85 9.39 -21.77
N ILE A 203 11.04 9.40 -20.46
CA ILE A 203 11.86 8.39 -19.76
C ILE A 203 11.10 7.83 -18.56
N SER A 204 11.21 6.52 -18.33
CA SER A 204 10.70 5.88 -17.12
C SER A 204 11.80 5.09 -16.45
N ILE A 205 12.03 5.37 -15.18
CA ILE A 205 12.95 4.65 -14.32
C ILE A 205 12.14 3.73 -13.45
N LEU A 206 12.28 2.44 -13.72
CA LEU A 206 11.74 1.37 -12.89
C LEU A 206 12.90 0.88 -12.02
N PRO A 207 12.73 0.74 -10.70
CA PRO A 207 13.78 0.28 -9.84
C PRO A 207 14.21 -1.09 -10.33
N MET A 208 15.50 -1.28 -10.61
CA MET A 208 16.05 -2.62 -10.65
C MET A 208 15.76 -3.20 -9.27
N ARG A 209 14.92 -4.23 -9.17
CA ARG A 209 14.72 -4.96 -7.90
C ARG A 209 16.12 -5.25 -7.38
N SER A 210 16.55 -4.58 -6.31
CA SER A 210 17.96 -4.65 -5.94
C SER A 210 18.38 -6.11 -5.81
N ILE A 211 19.63 -6.40 -6.15
CA ILE A 211 20.19 -7.74 -6.21
C ILE A 211 20.29 -8.38 -4.79
N GLY A 212 19.61 -7.81 -3.79
CA GLY A 212 19.82 -8.07 -2.39
C GLY A 212 21.17 -7.50 -1.92
N PRO A 213 21.60 -7.81 -0.70
CA PRO A 213 22.92 -7.43 -0.22
C PRO A 213 24.00 -8.02 -1.13
N LEU A 214 24.67 -7.17 -1.92
CA LEU A 214 25.80 -7.55 -2.77
C LEU A 214 27.00 -8.04 -1.96
N GLN A 215 27.07 -7.62 -0.69
CA GLN A 215 28.15 -7.94 0.21
C GLN A 215 27.59 -8.57 1.48
N TRP A 216 27.98 -9.82 1.71
CA TRP A 216 27.87 -10.47 2.99
C TRP A 216 29.28 -10.75 3.49
N THR A 217 29.62 -10.27 4.68
CA THR A 217 30.95 -10.45 5.29
C THR A 217 31.34 -11.92 5.47
N ARG A 218 30.38 -12.84 5.43
CA ARG A 218 30.61 -14.30 5.47
C ARG A 218 30.72 -14.95 4.09
N SER A 219 30.63 -14.19 3.00
CA SER A 219 30.76 -14.74 1.64
C SER A 219 32.22 -14.99 1.27
N ASP A 220 32.59 -16.26 1.10
CA ASP A 220 33.93 -16.64 0.63
C ASP A 220 34.24 -16.14 -0.79
N ARG A 221 33.22 -15.75 -1.56
CA ARG A 221 33.40 -15.12 -2.89
C ARG A 221 34.10 -13.76 -2.80
N TYR A 222 33.96 -13.04 -1.67
CA TYR A 222 34.57 -11.73 -1.46
C TYR A 222 36.04 -11.82 -1.00
N ARG A 223 36.45 -12.94 -0.40
CA ARG A 223 37.84 -13.16 0.06
C ARG A 223 38.85 -13.36 -1.07
N ARG A 224 38.41 -13.60 -2.33
CA ARG A 224 39.29 -13.87 -3.48
C ARG A 224 39.55 -12.62 -4.35
N LYS A 225 40.60 -12.67 -5.18
CA LYS A 225 41.17 -11.64 -6.10
C LYS A 225 40.22 -10.98 -7.14
N ASN A 226 38.89 -10.98 -6.94
CA ASN A 226 37.90 -10.54 -7.93
C ASN A 226 37.36 -9.12 -7.72
N ARG A 227 38.06 -8.26 -6.96
CA ARG A 227 37.60 -6.90 -6.62
C ARG A 227 37.41 -6.02 -7.87
N ASP A 228 38.33 -6.10 -8.82
CA ASP A 228 38.28 -5.30 -10.05
C ASP A 228 37.10 -5.72 -10.93
N ASN A 229 36.81 -7.02 -10.98
CA ASN A 229 35.65 -7.55 -11.70
C ASN A 229 34.34 -7.11 -11.04
N ILE A 230 34.26 -7.10 -9.70
CA ILE A 230 33.09 -6.57 -8.96
C ILE A 230 32.91 -5.08 -9.24
N TYR A 231 33.99 -4.29 -9.26
CA TYR A 231 33.93 -2.87 -9.56
C TYR A 231 33.47 -2.60 -10.99
N LYS A 232 34.03 -3.32 -11.97
CA LYS A 232 33.65 -3.21 -13.37
C LYS A 232 32.17 -3.56 -13.56
N ASN A 233 31.72 -4.69 -12.99
CA ASN A 233 30.31 -5.10 -13.02
C ASN A 233 29.38 -4.07 -12.38
N ALA A 234 29.83 -3.38 -11.31
CA ALA A 234 29.04 -2.32 -10.69
C ALA A 234 28.92 -1.08 -11.59
N CYS A 235 30.00 -0.69 -12.28
CA CYS A 235 29.96 0.40 -13.25
C CYS A 235 29.08 0.03 -14.45
N GLU A 236 29.26 -1.16 -15.03
CA GLU A 236 28.44 -1.67 -16.15
C GLU A 236 26.94 -1.71 -15.82
N ARG A 237 26.57 -1.98 -14.57
CA ARG A 237 25.18 -1.93 -14.10
C ARG A 237 24.66 -0.52 -13.83
N ALA A 238 25.53 0.47 -13.65
CA ALA A 238 25.16 1.86 -13.40
C ALA A 238 24.92 2.62 -14.71
N GLU A 239 24.10 2.05 -15.58
CA GLU A 239 23.83 2.50 -16.96
C GLU A 239 23.50 4.00 -17.02
N ILE A 240 22.56 4.45 -16.19
CA ILE A 240 22.13 5.87 -16.15
C ILE A 240 23.31 6.80 -15.83
N LEU A 241 24.14 6.44 -14.84
CA LEU A 241 25.30 7.26 -14.47
C LEU A 241 26.33 7.29 -15.60
N LEU A 242 26.63 6.14 -16.21
CA LEU A 242 27.58 6.06 -17.33
C LEU A 242 27.12 6.91 -18.53
N HIS A 243 25.83 6.86 -18.86
CA HIS A 243 25.30 7.55 -20.04
C HIS A 243 25.06 9.04 -19.82
N LEU A 244 24.81 9.49 -18.59
CA LEU A 244 24.41 10.88 -18.30
C LEU A 244 25.50 11.72 -17.63
N LEU A 245 26.48 11.13 -16.94
CA LEU A 245 27.48 11.90 -16.19
C LEU A 245 28.29 12.86 -17.06
N ASP A 246 28.60 12.54 -18.31
CA ASP A 246 29.35 13.40 -19.24
C ASP A 246 28.52 13.87 -20.45
N ASN A 247 27.20 13.67 -20.39
CA ASN A 247 26.31 13.99 -21.50
C ASN A 247 26.07 15.51 -21.65
N GLU A 248 26.18 16.02 -22.87
CA GLU A 248 25.99 17.45 -23.20
C GLU A 248 24.52 17.90 -23.11
N LYS A 249 23.59 16.95 -23.21
CA LYS A 249 22.15 17.18 -23.10
C LYS A 249 21.72 17.37 -21.65
N VAL A 250 22.57 17.10 -20.67
CA VAL A 250 22.34 17.44 -19.26
C VAL A 250 22.71 18.91 -19.03
N ASP A 251 21.77 19.71 -18.52
CA ASP A 251 22.06 21.07 -18.07
C ASP A 251 22.94 21.02 -16.81
N ARG A 252 24.23 21.32 -16.99
CA ARG A 252 25.24 21.29 -15.92
C ARG A 252 24.98 22.26 -14.79
N LYS A 253 24.41 23.44 -15.07
CA LYS A 253 24.13 24.44 -14.04
C LYS A 253 22.98 23.97 -13.17
N GLN A 254 21.93 23.45 -13.80
CA GLN A 254 20.78 22.89 -13.09
C GLN A 254 21.17 21.63 -12.31
N GLU A 255 21.93 20.74 -12.93
CA GLU A 255 22.39 19.49 -12.33
C GLU A 255 23.29 19.76 -11.11
N ALA A 256 24.24 20.67 -11.21
CA ALA A 256 25.09 21.06 -10.08
C ALA A 256 24.25 21.62 -8.92
N LYS A 257 23.27 22.50 -9.21
CA LYS A 257 22.35 23.03 -8.21
C LYS A 257 21.54 21.92 -7.52
N PHE A 258 21.03 20.96 -8.28
CA PHE A 258 20.27 19.83 -7.75
C PHE A 258 21.15 18.91 -6.91
N SER A 259 22.35 18.58 -7.40
CA SER A 259 23.31 17.72 -6.70
C SER A 259 23.80 18.35 -5.40
N GLU A 260 24.08 19.66 -5.38
CA GLU A 260 24.42 20.39 -4.15
C GLU A 260 23.30 20.27 -3.10
N HIS A 261 22.03 20.29 -3.54
CA HIS A 261 20.89 20.24 -2.63
C HIS A 261 20.72 18.86 -1.97
N ILE A 262 20.80 17.77 -2.74
CA ILE A 262 20.44 16.41 -2.29
C ILE A 262 21.62 15.45 -2.12
N VAL A 263 22.67 15.59 -2.93
CA VAL A 263 23.81 14.64 -3.02
C VAL A 263 25.02 15.11 -2.20
N TYR A 264 25.09 16.38 -1.79
CA TYR A 264 26.19 16.90 -0.97
C TYR A 264 26.42 16.04 0.29
N PRO A 265 27.69 15.70 0.64
CA PRO A 265 28.95 16.21 0.07
C PRO A 265 29.56 15.35 -1.06
N TYR A 266 28.80 14.43 -1.67
CA TYR A 266 29.35 13.50 -2.66
C TYR A 266 29.48 14.13 -4.06
N LYS A 267 30.64 13.92 -4.70
CA LYS A 267 30.92 14.32 -6.09
C LYS A 267 31.23 13.09 -6.93
N PHE A 268 30.63 13.03 -8.12
CA PHE A 268 30.80 11.93 -9.06
C PHE A 268 31.67 12.39 -10.23
N SER A 269 32.59 11.54 -10.65
CA SER A 269 33.38 11.73 -11.87
C SER A 269 33.42 10.43 -12.66
N ASN A 270 33.45 10.55 -13.98
CA ASN A 270 33.60 9.44 -14.89
C ASN A 270 34.95 9.57 -15.62
N LEU A 271 35.79 8.56 -15.49
CA LEU A 271 37.10 8.49 -16.14
C LEU A 271 37.11 7.24 -17.02
N ASN A 272 36.89 7.43 -18.32
CA ASN A 272 36.88 6.36 -19.33
C ASN A 272 35.93 5.19 -18.98
N GLY A 273 34.71 5.50 -18.55
CA GLY A 273 33.69 4.50 -18.17
C GLY A 273 33.83 3.94 -16.76
N ASN A 274 34.80 4.44 -15.98
CA ASN A 274 34.94 4.12 -14.56
C ASN A 274 34.43 5.27 -13.70
N ILE A 275 33.38 5.01 -12.93
CA ILE A 275 32.76 6.03 -12.09
C ILE A 275 33.41 6.01 -10.70
N SER A 276 33.98 7.14 -10.29
CA SER A 276 34.53 7.34 -8.95
C SER A 276 33.73 8.38 -8.17
N VAL A 277 33.71 8.24 -6.84
CA VAL A 277 32.96 9.12 -5.95
C VAL A 277 33.88 9.70 -4.90
N SER A 278 34.03 11.03 -4.87
CA SER A 278 34.78 11.76 -3.85
C SER A 278 33.84 12.47 -2.87
N ASN A 279 34.38 12.85 -1.71
CA ASN A 279 33.66 13.62 -0.69
C ASN A 279 34.30 15.02 -0.61
N SER A 280 33.50 16.07 -0.84
CA SER A 280 33.97 17.45 -0.83
C SER A 280 34.50 17.93 0.52
N ASP A 281 34.03 17.32 1.60
CA ASP A 281 34.42 17.69 2.97
C ASP A 281 35.75 17.05 3.38
N THR A 282 36.20 16.03 2.64
CA THR A 282 37.45 15.30 2.90
C THR A 282 38.29 15.27 1.63
N GLN A 283 38.73 16.44 1.17
CA GLN A 283 39.46 16.60 -0.10
C GLN A 283 40.75 15.78 -0.16
N ASP A 284 41.33 15.42 0.99
CA ASP A 284 42.57 14.65 1.09
C ASP A 284 42.38 13.12 0.97
N LEU A 285 41.14 12.62 0.97
CA LEU A 285 40.88 11.19 0.84
C LEU A 285 40.76 10.77 -0.63
N PRO A 286 41.33 9.63 -1.03
CA PRO A 286 41.21 9.15 -2.39
C PRO A 286 39.74 8.88 -2.75
N PRO A 287 39.34 9.10 -4.03
CA PRO A 287 38.01 8.76 -4.50
C PRO A 287 37.66 7.31 -4.19
N LYS A 288 36.44 7.09 -3.72
CA LYS A 288 35.92 5.76 -3.43
C LYS A 288 35.33 5.15 -4.71
N PRO A 289 35.47 3.82 -4.90
CA PRO A 289 34.82 3.13 -6.01
C PRO A 289 33.29 3.13 -5.85
N LEU A 290 32.58 3.19 -6.97
CA LEU A 290 31.11 3.24 -7.05
C LEU A 290 30.39 2.24 -6.13
N TYR A 291 30.79 0.96 -6.10
CA TYR A 291 30.12 -0.07 -5.28
C TYR A 291 30.20 0.17 -3.76
N LYS A 292 31.07 1.06 -3.29
CA LYS A 292 31.14 1.47 -1.87
C LYS A 292 30.25 2.68 -1.57
N THR A 293 29.58 3.22 -2.59
CA THR A 293 28.67 4.36 -2.44
C THR A 293 27.31 3.85 -1.95
N PRO A 294 26.69 4.49 -0.95
CA PRO A 294 25.36 4.12 -0.49
C PRO A 294 24.32 4.19 -1.62
N GLU A 295 23.40 3.22 -1.66
CA GLU A 295 22.34 3.13 -2.68
C GLU A 295 21.55 4.44 -2.81
N GLY A 296 21.11 5.04 -1.68
CA GLY A 296 20.38 6.30 -1.71
C GLY A 296 21.15 7.49 -2.32
N VAL A 297 22.49 7.50 -2.25
CA VAL A 297 23.32 8.53 -2.89
C VAL A 297 23.39 8.30 -4.40
N LEU A 298 23.45 7.04 -4.84
CA LEU A 298 23.41 6.67 -6.26
C LEU A 298 22.06 7.04 -6.88
N GLU A 299 20.95 6.65 -6.24
CA GLU A 299 19.59 6.97 -6.67
C GLU A 299 19.38 8.49 -6.75
N ALA A 300 19.86 9.24 -5.74
CA ALA A 300 19.76 10.69 -5.72
C ALA A 300 20.51 11.31 -6.90
N LYS A 301 21.72 10.84 -7.21
CA LYS A 301 22.51 11.35 -8.33
C LYS A 301 21.89 11.02 -9.69
N GLN A 302 21.33 9.83 -9.86
CA GLN A 302 20.61 9.45 -11.08
C GLN A 302 19.40 10.37 -11.30
N LEU A 303 18.64 10.63 -10.24
CA LEU A 303 17.50 11.54 -10.26
C LEU A 303 17.91 12.96 -10.67
N THR A 304 19.01 13.52 -10.12
CA THR A 304 19.44 14.88 -10.50
C THR A 304 19.86 14.99 -11.96
N LEU A 305 20.54 13.98 -12.50
CA LEU A 305 20.94 13.92 -13.91
C LEU A 305 19.73 13.86 -14.84
N ILE A 306 18.76 12.99 -14.54
CA ILE A 306 17.55 12.80 -15.36
C ILE A 306 16.67 14.05 -15.33
N LEU A 307 16.47 14.64 -14.16
CA LEU A 307 15.68 15.86 -14.03
C LEU A 307 16.29 17.04 -14.80
N SER A 308 17.63 17.09 -14.89
CA SER A 308 18.37 18.14 -15.58
C SER A 308 18.58 17.87 -17.08
N HIS A 309 18.10 16.74 -17.61
CA HIS A 309 18.24 16.41 -19.02
C HIS A 309 17.31 17.27 -19.88
N LYS A 310 17.84 18.00 -20.86
CA LYS A 310 17.10 19.00 -21.65
C LYS A 310 16.02 18.41 -22.54
N GLU A 311 16.22 17.19 -23.05
CA GLU A 311 15.27 16.58 -23.99
C GLU A 311 14.14 15.80 -23.32
N PHE A 312 14.19 15.54 -22.01
CA PHE A 312 13.11 14.79 -21.35
C PHE A 312 11.99 15.74 -20.94
N SER A 313 10.81 15.63 -21.54
CA SER A 313 9.63 16.42 -21.18
C SER A 313 8.69 15.68 -20.25
N THR A 314 8.74 14.34 -20.28
CA THR A 314 8.00 13.47 -19.36
C THR A 314 8.95 12.52 -18.67
N ILE A 315 8.92 12.49 -17.35
CA ILE A 315 9.84 11.67 -16.54
C ILE A 315 9.01 10.88 -15.55
N SER A 316 9.14 9.56 -15.55
CA SER A 316 8.47 8.69 -14.60
C SER A 316 9.49 8.04 -13.68
N PHE A 317 9.28 8.13 -12.37
CA PHE A 317 10.09 7.45 -11.35
C PHE A 317 9.22 6.49 -10.55
N GLU A 318 9.67 5.26 -10.40
CA GLU A 318 9.09 4.31 -9.45
C GLU A 318 10.01 4.14 -8.24
N GLU A 319 9.47 4.43 -7.05
CA GLU A 319 10.18 4.41 -5.77
C GLU A 319 11.52 5.17 -5.75
N PRO A 320 11.56 6.45 -6.19
CA PRO A 320 12.81 7.22 -6.23
C PRO A 320 13.40 7.49 -4.85
N ASP A 321 12.65 7.25 -3.77
CA ASP A 321 13.10 7.41 -2.38
C ASP A 321 13.85 6.18 -1.81
N ARG A 322 13.99 5.12 -2.61
CA ARG A 322 14.64 3.87 -2.20
C ARG A 322 16.08 4.08 -1.73
N GLY A 323 16.41 3.48 -0.59
CA GLY A 323 17.77 3.54 -0.01
C GLY A 323 18.19 4.92 0.51
N MET A 324 17.36 5.96 0.36
CA MET A 324 17.66 7.31 0.82
C MET A 324 17.39 7.46 2.31
N HIS A 325 18.24 8.23 2.98
CA HIS A 325 17.99 8.65 4.35
C HIS A 325 16.74 9.57 4.41
N PRO A 326 15.90 9.54 5.47
CA PRO A 326 14.71 10.39 5.56
C PRO A 326 14.94 11.88 5.31
N HIS A 327 16.12 12.40 5.68
CA HIS A 327 16.49 13.78 5.38
C HIS A 327 16.70 14.03 3.87
N MET A 328 17.31 13.09 3.14
CA MET A 328 17.46 13.16 1.68
C MET A 328 16.11 13.08 0.98
N ILE A 329 15.20 12.23 1.45
CA ILE A 329 13.83 12.12 0.92
C ILE A 329 13.09 13.47 1.01
N LYS A 330 13.23 14.18 2.14
CA LYS A 330 12.67 15.53 2.31
C LYS A 330 13.27 16.54 1.32
N LYS A 331 14.59 16.54 1.15
CA LYS A 331 15.29 17.38 0.17
C LYS A 331 14.86 17.07 -1.27
N MET A 332 14.74 15.78 -1.61
CA MET A 332 14.23 15.32 -2.89
C MET A 332 12.82 15.84 -3.16
N ARG A 333 11.91 15.69 -2.19
CA ARG A 333 10.55 16.19 -2.27
C ARG A 333 10.51 17.70 -2.53
N ASP A 334 11.30 18.47 -1.79
CA ASP A 334 11.32 19.92 -1.94
C ASP A 334 11.88 20.34 -3.31
N LEU A 335 12.88 19.61 -3.84
CA LEU A 335 13.43 19.77 -5.18
C LEU A 335 12.37 19.49 -6.26
N ILE A 336 11.73 18.32 -6.23
CA ILE A 336 10.80 17.90 -7.29
C ILE A 336 9.54 18.77 -7.32
N LEU A 337 9.01 19.16 -6.15
CA LEU A 337 7.78 19.96 -6.08
C LEU A 337 7.99 21.42 -6.50
N ARG A 338 9.18 22.00 -6.30
CA ARG A 338 9.38 23.45 -6.44
C ARG A 338 10.26 23.88 -7.59
N GLN A 339 11.18 23.03 -8.05
CA GLN A 339 12.23 23.42 -8.98
C GLN A 339 12.07 22.86 -10.39
N ILE A 340 11.05 22.03 -10.62
CA ILE A 340 10.79 21.40 -11.92
C ILE A 340 9.79 22.25 -12.70
N ILE A 341 10.25 22.84 -13.81
CA ILE A 341 9.45 23.67 -14.72
C ILE A 341 9.54 23.07 -16.12
N GLY A 342 8.45 23.12 -16.88
CA GLY A 342 8.42 22.67 -18.29
C GLY A 342 8.50 21.16 -18.48
N LYS A 343 8.30 20.37 -17.42
CA LYS A 343 8.31 18.90 -17.44
C LYS A 343 7.10 18.35 -16.70
N THR A 344 6.59 17.21 -17.14
CA THR A 344 5.61 16.42 -16.40
C THR A 344 6.36 15.28 -15.73
N VAL A 345 6.38 15.25 -14.41
CA VAL A 345 7.05 14.21 -13.63
C VAL A 345 6.03 13.34 -12.95
N LEU A 346 6.06 12.04 -13.19
CA LEU A 346 5.19 11.05 -12.58
C LEU A 346 5.99 10.30 -11.52
N ILE A 347 5.55 10.32 -10.27
CA ILE A 347 6.22 9.62 -9.18
C ILE A 347 5.29 8.56 -8.62
N ILE A 348 5.71 7.31 -8.72
CA ILE A 348 5.10 6.21 -8.00
C ILE A 348 5.85 6.02 -6.70
N THR A 349 5.14 6.05 -5.58
CA THR A 349 5.75 5.81 -4.28
C THR A 349 4.76 5.23 -3.29
N HIS A 350 5.31 4.51 -2.32
CA HIS A 350 4.63 4.02 -1.13
C HIS A 350 4.94 4.87 0.10
N ASN A 351 5.78 5.89 -0.02
CA ASN A 351 6.30 6.66 1.09
C ASN A 351 5.47 7.93 1.34
N PRO A 352 4.76 8.03 2.49
CA PRO A 352 3.97 9.20 2.82
C PRO A 352 4.80 10.49 2.92
N SER A 353 6.10 10.39 3.21
CA SER A 353 6.98 11.54 3.40
C SER A 353 7.13 12.42 2.15
N LEU A 354 6.88 11.84 0.96
CA LEU A 354 6.89 12.55 -0.31
C LEU A 354 5.61 13.36 -0.57
N ILE A 355 4.54 13.10 0.18
CA ILE A 355 3.26 13.76 -0.02
C ILE A 355 3.10 14.87 1.03
N ASP A 356 3.20 16.12 0.59
CA ASP A 356 2.83 17.30 1.38
C ASP A 356 1.54 17.94 0.86
N LYS A 357 1.15 19.07 1.45
CA LYS A 357 -0.06 19.79 1.05
C LYS A 357 -0.07 20.23 -0.42
N TRP A 358 1.11 20.53 -1.00
CA TRP A 358 1.24 20.96 -2.39
C TRP A 358 1.19 19.75 -3.34
N ALA A 359 1.77 18.62 -2.92
CA ALA A 359 1.70 17.36 -3.65
C ALA A 359 0.28 16.80 -3.72
N MET A 360 -0.53 16.99 -2.67
CA MET A 360 -1.86 16.38 -2.53
C MET A 360 -2.83 16.72 -3.67
N SER A 361 -2.85 17.97 -4.16
CA SER A 361 -3.72 18.36 -5.28
C SER A 361 -3.34 17.67 -6.59
N ARG A 362 -2.12 17.15 -6.69
CA ARG A 362 -1.54 16.44 -7.84
C ARG A 362 -1.34 14.95 -7.56
N THR A 363 -1.99 14.43 -6.53
CA THR A 363 -1.88 13.03 -6.12
C THR A 363 -3.07 12.21 -6.59
N PHE A 364 -2.77 11.00 -7.06
CA PHE A 364 -3.71 9.96 -7.41
C PHE A 364 -3.53 8.79 -6.46
N VAL A 365 -4.63 8.25 -5.95
CA VAL A 365 -4.66 7.11 -5.05
C VAL A 365 -5.09 5.88 -5.83
N SER A 366 -4.23 4.89 -5.81
CA SER A 366 -4.42 3.56 -6.39
C SER A 366 -4.93 2.61 -5.31
N SER A 367 -6.06 1.98 -5.59
CA SER A 367 -6.77 1.09 -4.67
C SER A 367 -7.06 -0.23 -5.37
N LYS A 368 -7.00 -1.33 -4.61
CA LYS A 368 -7.42 -2.66 -5.03
C LYS A 368 -8.72 -2.99 -4.31
N SER A 369 -9.66 -3.54 -5.05
CA SER A 369 -10.95 -4.05 -4.55
C SER A 369 -11.20 -5.43 -5.14
N ILE A 370 -12.07 -6.21 -4.49
CA ILE A 370 -12.53 -7.50 -5.00
C ILE A 370 -14.01 -7.34 -5.33
N LEU A 371 -14.38 -7.56 -6.58
CA LEU A 371 -15.76 -7.51 -7.06
C LEU A 371 -16.08 -8.84 -7.73
N ASN A 372 -17.09 -9.57 -7.24
CA ASN A 372 -17.48 -10.88 -7.77
C ASN A 372 -16.29 -11.84 -7.92
N GLU A 373 -15.47 -11.98 -6.86
CA GLU A 373 -14.23 -12.79 -6.85
C GLU A 373 -13.12 -12.33 -7.82
N THR A 374 -13.33 -11.24 -8.56
CA THR A 374 -12.33 -10.67 -9.47
C THR A 374 -11.61 -9.49 -8.82
N ILE A 375 -10.28 -9.45 -9.01
CA ILE A 375 -9.47 -8.32 -8.57
C ILE A 375 -9.71 -7.14 -9.51
N CYS A 376 -10.10 -6.02 -8.93
CA CYS A 376 -10.32 -4.75 -9.63
C CYS A 376 -9.40 -3.67 -9.06
N HIS A 377 -8.59 -3.05 -9.93
CA HIS A 377 -7.78 -1.89 -9.62
C HIS A 377 -8.53 -0.61 -10.00
N SER A 378 -8.33 0.44 -9.20
CA SER A 378 -8.84 1.77 -9.50
C SER A 378 -7.82 2.83 -9.12
N ILE A 379 -7.82 3.95 -9.85
CA ILE A 379 -6.97 5.10 -9.56
C ILE A 379 -7.83 6.35 -9.60
N ARG A 380 -7.88 7.06 -8.48
CA ARG A 380 -8.71 8.26 -8.30
C ARG A 380 -7.86 9.44 -7.85
N LYS A 381 -8.09 10.62 -8.43
CA LYS A 381 -7.44 11.86 -7.97
C LYS A 381 -7.92 12.16 -6.54
N VAL A 382 -7.02 12.63 -5.67
CA VAL A 382 -7.39 13.03 -4.31
C VAL A 382 -8.45 14.14 -4.39
N PRO A 383 -9.61 14.00 -3.72
CA PRO A 383 -10.66 15.01 -3.77
C PRO A 383 -10.20 16.36 -3.22
N LYS A 384 -10.62 17.47 -3.84
CA LYS A 384 -10.28 18.83 -3.37
C LYS A 384 -10.68 19.06 -1.90
N GLU A 385 -11.79 18.49 -1.47
CA GLU A 385 -12.24 18.56 -0.09
C GLU A 385 -11.28 17.85 0.88
N TYR A 386 -10.68 16.74 0.45
CA TYR A 386 -9.64 16.04 1.21
C TYR A 386 -8.38 16.88 1.35
N VAL A 387 -7.96 17.57 0.28
CA VAL A 387 -6.81 18.50 0.31
C VAL A 387 -7.04 19.59 1.34
N LYS A 388 -8.21 20.23 1.32
CA LYS A 388 -8.59 21.28 2.30
C LYS A 388 -8.56 20.77 3.75
N LEU A 389 -9.01 19.55 3.99
CA LEU A 389 -8.93 18.93 5.33
C LEU A 389 -7.50 18.79 5.82
N CYS A 390 -6.58 18.43 4.93
CA CYS A 390 -5.18 18.26 5.27
C CYS A 390 -4.48 19.61 5.53
N GLU A 391 -4.95 20.70 4.93
CA GLU A 391 -4.43 22.05 5.18
C GLU A 391 -4.77 22.58 6.59
N CYS A 392 -5.86 22.10 7.21
CA CYS A 392 -6.34 22.54 8.53
C CYS A 392 -5.53 22.00 9.74
N GLY A 393 -4.28 21.57 9.56
CA GLY A 393 -3.34 21.31 10.66
C GLY A 393 -3.23 19.85 11.16
N LYS A 394 -4.05 18.92 10.66
CA LYS A 394 -3.93 17.47 10.96
C LYS A 394 -3.36 16.65 9.79
N SER A 395 -2.42 17.28 9.07
CA SER A 395 -1.99 16.79 7.75
C SER A 395 -1.35 15.40 7.77
N GLU A 396 -0.66 15.01 8.85
CA GLU A 396 0.16 13.80 8.84
C GLU A 396 -0.65 12.51 8.98
N GLU A 397 -1.64 12.49 9.87
CA GLU A 397 -2.54 11.33 10.02
C GLU A 397 -3.40 11.13 8.77
N MET A 398 -3.87 12.23 8.18
CA MET A 398 -4.64 12.21 6.95
C MET A 398 -3.80 11.78 5.75
N LYS A 399 -2.50 12.08 5.68
CA LYS A 399 -1.64 11.55 4.60
C LYS A 399 -1.59 10.04 4.64
N ASN A 400 -1.42 9.45 5.82
CA ASN A 400 -1.27 8.00 5.98
C ASN A 400 -2.50 7.23 5.50
N LEU A 401 -3.71 7.80 5.68
CA LEU A 401 -4.96 7.21 5.14
C LEU A 401 -4.93 6.95 3.64
N LEU A 402 -4.18 7.75 2.87
CA LEU A 402 -4.08 7.56 1.42
C LEU A 402 -3.36 6.25 1.06
N PHE A 403 -2.47 5.78 1.94
CA PHE A 403 -1.67 4.56 1.77
C PHE A 403 -2.34 3.32 2.34
N SER A 404 -3.28 3.49 3.27
CA SER A 404 -4.01 2.40 3.91
C SER A 404 -4.97 1.72 2.91
N SER A 405 -4.99 0.38 2.91
CA SER A 405 -5.92 -0.41 2.09
C SER A 405 -7.31 -0.46 2.72
N ARG A 406 -7.33 -0.65 4.04
CA ARG A 406 -8.52 -0.69 4.90
C ARG A 406 -8.35 0.29 6.04
N ILE A 407 -9.42 0.98 6.40
CA ILE A 407 -9.41 1.96 7.48
C ILE A 407 -10.53 1.63 8.45
N LEU A 408 -10.20 1.42 9.73
CA LEU A 408 -11.17 1.35 10.80
C LEU A 408 -11.15 2.66 11.57
N PHE A 409 -12.19 3.45 11.40
CA PHE A 409 -12.39 4.63 12.20
C PHE A 409 -13.06 4.28 13.53
N VAL A 410 -12.52 4.82 14.60
CA VAL A 410 -13.04 4.69 15.97
C VAL A 410 -13.39 6.06 16.53
N GLU A 411 -14.25 6.14 17.52
CA GLU A 411 -14.75 7.42 18.04
C GLU A 411 -13.67 8.33 18.62
N GLY A 412 -12.72 7.80 19.37
CA GLY A 412 -11.66 8.60 19.97
C GLY A 412 -10.34 7.87 20.20
N LYS A 413 -9.40 8.60 20.80
CA LYS A 413 -8.05 8.10 21.09
C LYS A 413 -8.06 6.86 21.99
N THR A 414 -8.97 6.83 22.97
CA THR A 414 -9.11 5.70 23.89
C THR A 414 -9.50 4.43 23.14
N ASP A 415 -10.51 4.52 22.28
CA ASP A 415 -10.97 3.39 21.47
C ASP A 415 -9.88 2.90 20.54
N LYS A 416 -9.11 3.83 19.96
CA LYS A 416 -7.97 3.49 19.11
C LYS A 416 -6.97 2.61 19.86
N ILE A 417 -6.55 3.05 21.05
CA ILE A 417 -5.59 2.30 21.87
C ILE A 417 -6.15 0.92 22.23
N ILE A 418 -7.43 0.83 22.60
CA ILE A 418 -8.08 -0.44 22.97
C ILE A 418 -8.13 -1.37 21.76
N VAL A 419 -8.61 -0.90 20.61
CA VAL A 419 -8.75 -1.72 19.40
C VAL A 419 -7.37 -2.15 18.87
N GLU A 420 -6.36 -1.28 18.90
CA GLU A 420 -4.97 -1.63 18.56
C GLU A 420 -4.41 -2.71 19.48
N ALA A 421 -4.69 -2.63 20.79
CA ALA A 421 -4.30 -3.67 21.74
C ALA A 421 -5.00 -5.01 21.46
N ILE A 422 -6.30 -4.97 21.12
CA ILE A 422 -7.06 -6.17 20.76
C ILE A 422 -6.52 -6.79 19.47
N PHE A 423 -6.25 -5.99 18.44
CA PHE A 423 -5.65 -6.47 17.19
C PHE A 423 -4.30 -7.12 17.46
N SER A 424 -3.48 -6.48 18.30
CA SER A 424 -2.16 -7.00 18.68
C SER A 424 -2.27 -8.33 19.42
N LEU A 425 -3.21 -8.48 20.36
CA LEU A 425 -3.47 -9.74 21.06
C LEU A 425 -3.93 -10.85 20.09
N LEU A 426 -4.87 -10.54 19.20
CA LEU A 426 -5.38 -11.51 18.21
C LEU A 426 -4.31 -11.94 17.19
N ILE A 427 -3.36 -11.06 16.88
CA ILE A 427 -2.25 -11.36 15.97
C ILE A 427 -1.15 -12.18 16.66
N HIS A 428 -0.82 -11.89 17.93
CA HIS A 428 0.37 -12.43 18.60
C HIS A 428 0.13 -13.57 19.59
N ASP A 429 -1.11 -13.89 19.96
CA ASP A 429 -1.36 -14.97 20.91
C ASP A 429 -1.31 -16.35 20.24
N ASP A 430 -0.17 -17.05 20.39
CA ASP A 430 0.07 -18.39 19.87
C ASP A 430 -1.00 -19.41 20.33
N LYS A 431 -1.58 -19.25 21.52
CA LYS A 431 -2.65 -20.13 22.01
C LYS A 431 -3.96 -19.93 21.26
N ILE A 432 -4.26 -18.70 20.83
CA ILE A 432 -5.41 -18.40 19.97
C ILE A 432 -5.15 -18.91 18.54
N GLN A 433 -3.88 -18.92 18.11
CA GLN A 433 -3.48 -19.41 16.79
C GLN A 433 -3.57 -20.94 16.66
N GLU A 434 -3.16 -21.69 17.67
CA GLU A 434 -3.25 -23.16 17.68
C GLU A 434 -4.70 -23.66 17.69
N ASP A 435 -5.60 -22.88 18.28
CA ASP A 435 -7.00 -23.27 18.50
C ASP A 435 -7.91 -23.04 17.28
N LYS A 436 -7.35 -22.72 16.09
CA LYS A 436 -8.06 -22.46 14.82
C LYS A 436 -9.18 -21.40 14.88
N ARG A 437 -9.24 -20.57 15.93
CA ARG A 437 -10.36 -19.62 16.15
C ARG A 437 -10.37 -18.43 15.19
N ILE A 438 -9.23 -18.12 14.56
CA ILE A 438 -9.09 -17.02 13.61
C ILE A 438 -8.68 -17.59 12.26
N SER A 439 -9.51 -17.38 11.24
CA SER A 439 -9.19 -17.79 9.87
C SER A 439 -8.00 -16.99 9.32
N THR A 440 -7.34 -17.53 8.30
CA THR A 440 -6.28 -16.81 7.57
C THR A 440 -6.78 -15.48 7.01
N GLU A 441 -8.02 -15.44 6.51
CA GLU A 441 -8.66 -14.22 6.00
C GLU A 441 -8.83 -13.15 7.07
N GLN A 442 -9.24 -13.55 8.28
CA GLN A 442 -9.36 -12.65 9.42
C GLN A 442 -8.00 -12.11 9.87
N LYS A 443 -6.94 -12.94 9.86
CA LYS A 443 -5.58 -12.44 10.13
C LYS A 443 -5.14 -11.40 9.08
N HIS A 444 -5.39 -11.66 7.81
CA HIS A 444 -5.13 -10.69 6.75
C HIS A 444 -5.95 -9.42 6.92
N PHE A 445 -7.19 -9.52 7.39
CA PHE A 445 -8.01 -8.38 7.71
C PHE A 445 -7.40 -7.51 8.80
N LEU A 446 -7.02 -8.09 9.95
CA LEU A 446 -6.43 -7.37 11.06
C LEU A 446 -5.11 -6.70 10.66
N LEU A 447 -4.24 -7.42 9.94
CA LEU A 447 -2.93 -6.91 9.51
C LEU A 447 -3.02 -5.80 8.45
N ALA A 448 -4.06 -5.79 7.62
CA ALA A 448 -4.23 -4.82 6.54
C ALA A 448 -5.04 -3.57 6.94
N THR A 449 -5.59 -3.54 8.15
CA THR A 449 -6.49 -2.49 8.62
C THR A 449 -5.76 -1.46 9.47
N ASP A 450 -5.83 -0.20 9.05
CA ASP A 450 -5.26 0.94 9.77
C ASP A 450 -6.33 1.55 10.68
N ILE A 451 -6.04 1.67 11.99
CA ILE A 451 -7.00 2.13 13.01
C ILE A 451 -6.79 3.62 13.28
N ARG A 452 -7.88 4.40 13.18
CA ARG A 452 -7.81 5.87 13.19
C ARG A 452 -8.91 6.48 14.01
N GLU A 453 -8.57 7.48 14.82
CA GLU A 453 -9.56 8.24 15.58
C GLU A 453 -10.36 9.17 14.64
N LEU A 454 -11.67 9.21 14.85
CA LEU A 454 -12.54 10.22 14.30
C LEU A 454 -12.54 11.42 15.23
N LEU A 455 -12.31 12.58 14.67
CA LEU A 455 -12.15 13.79 15.47
C LEU A 455 -13.53 14.42 15.74
N GLY A 456 -14.48 13.60 16.21
CA GLY A 456 -15.89 13.95 16.46
C GLY A 456 -16.89 13.38 15.45
N ALA A 457 -18.16 13.28 15.88
CA ALA A 457 -19.26 12.59 15.17
C ALA A 457 -19.48 13.10 13.75
N ASN A 458 -19.45 14.43 13.59
CA ASN A 458 -19.73 15.08 12.32
C ASN A 458 -18.68 14.78 11.25
N ASN A 459 -17.49 14.30 11.65
CA ASN A 459 -16.44 13.90 10.71
C ASN A 459 -16.66 12.50 10.15
N GLY A 460 -17.50 11.64 10.77
CA GLY A 460 -17.76 10.27 10.31
C GLY A 460 -18.32 10.24 8.89
N ASN A 461 -19.44 10.92 8.66
CA ASN A 461 -20.08 11.00 7.34
C ASN A 461 -19.18 11.66 6.30
N ARG A 462 -18.45 12.70 6.70
CA ARG A 462 -17.51 13.40 5.82
C ARG A 462 -16.38 12.47 5.38
N MET A 463 -15.76 11.76 6.31
CA MET A 463 -14.70 10.79 6.01
C MET A 463 -15.22 9.63 5.19
N LYS A 464 -16.42 9.11 5.50
CA LYS A 464 -17.11 8.07 4.71
C LYS A 464 -17.26 8.50 3.26
N LYS A 465 -17.79 9.70 3.02
CA LYS A 465 -17.95 10.27 1.67
C LYS A 465 -16.60 10.39 0.94
N LEU A 466 -15.58 10.89 1.63
CA LEU A 466 -14.26 11.09 1.05
C LEU A 466 -13.55 9.79 0.68
N CYS A 467 -13.50 8.79 1.57
CA CYS A 467 -12.84 7.54 1.19
C CYS A 467 -13.70 6.68 0.23
N LYS A 468 -15.03 6.84 0.18
CA LYS A 468 -15.87 6.29 -0.90
C LYS A 468 -15.47 6.84 -2.28
N GLN A 469 -15.20 8.15 -2.39
CA GLN A 469 -14.68 8.77 -3.62
C GLN A 469 -13.31 8.21 -4.04
N MET A 470 -12.48 7.80 -3.08
CA MET A 470 -11.17 7.18 -3.31
C MET A 470 -11.23 5.63 -3.40
N LYS A 471 -12.43 5.04 -3.37
CA LYS A 471 -12.67 3.59 -3.36
C LYS A 471 -11.83 2.84 -2.30
N LYS A 472 -11.80 3.37 -1.08
CA LYS A 472 -11.18 2.70 0.07
C LYS A 472 -12.22 1.90 0.84
N GLU A 473 -11.80 0.78 1.41
CA GLU A 473 -12.60 0.02 2.37
C GLU A 473 -12.56 0.73 3.73
N ILE A 474 -13.73 1.08 4.26
CA ILE A 474 -13.88 1.81 5.51
C ILE A 474 -14.80 1.04 6.44
N TYR A 475 -14.41 0.98 7.70
CA TYR A 475 -15.20 0.47 8.81
C TYR A 475 -15.33 1.58 9.85
N LEU A 476 -16.49 1.66 10.51
CA LEU A 476 -16.76 2.65 11.55
C LEU A 476 -17.14 1.89 12.83
N LEU A 477 -16.49 2.24 13.94
CA LEU A 477 -16.80 1.73 15.27
C LEU A 477 -17.13 2.92 16.18
N TYR A 478 -18.38 2.96 16.63
CA TYR A 478 -18.93 4.03 17.46
C TYR A 478 -19.62 3.47 18.69
N ASP A 479 -19.65 4.28 19.74
CA ASP A 479 -20.59 4.04 20.83
C ASP A 479 -22.04 4.27 20.36
N ALA A 480 -22.97 3.58 21.02
CA ALA A 480 -24.37 3.57 20.59
C ALA A 480 -25.07 4.96 20.71
N ASP A 481 -24.54 5.85 21.55
CA ASP A 481 -25.03 7.21 21.77
C ASP A 481 -24.67 8.16 20.61
N MET A 482 -23.56 7.92 19.90
CA MET A 482 -23.16 8.66 18.71
C MET A 482 -24.17 8.54 17.56
N LYS A 483 -24.77 7.35 17.37
CA LYS A 483 -25.76 7.12 16.31
C LYS A 483 -26.97 8.05 16.40
N ARG A 484 -27.36 8.43 17.62
CA ARG A 484 -28.51 9.34 17.83
C ARG A 484 -28.25 10.75 17.28
N LYS A 485 -26.98 11.18 17.22
CA LYS A 485 -26.59 12.48 16.65
C LYS A 485 -26.48 12.42 15.12
N ILE A 486 -26.05 11.29 14.56
CA ILE A 486 -25.89 11.10 13.11
C ILE A 486 -27.25 10.94 12.40
N ASN A 487 -28.18 10.17 12.97
CA ASN A 487 -29.50 9.95 12.36
C ASN A 487 -30.43 11.17 12.40
N GLN A 488 -30.06 12.25 13.09
CA GLN A 488 -30.80 13.52 13.06
C GLN A 488 -30.45 14.37 11.82
N SER A 489 -29.37 14.05 11.10
CA SER A 489 -29.08 14.58 9.77
C SER A 489 -29.58 13.59 8.71
N ASN A 490 -30.75 13.84 8.14
CA ASN A 490 -31.38 13.04 7.07
C ASN A 490 -30.41 12.80 5.89
N GLU A 491 -29.89 11.59 5.70
CA GLU A 491 -29.34 11.11 4.42
C GLU A 491 -29.23 9.56 4.43
N GLU A 492 -29.53 8.95 3.28
CA GLU A 492 -29.99 7.57 3.07
C GLU A 492 -29.01 6.43 3.42
N GLU A 493 -29.60 5.29 3.79
CA GLU A 493 -28.96 3.99 4.02
C GLU A 493 -28.58 3.32 2.69
N ASP A 494 -27.28 3.10 2.47
CA ASP A 494 -26.76 2.26 1.39
C ASP A 494 -25.79 1.25 2.00
N VAL A 495 -26.10 -0.04 1.74
CA VAL A 495 -25.48 -1.30 2.22
C VAL A 495 -24.30 -1.11 3.18
N GLU A 496 -24.65 -1.17 4.46
CA GLU A 496 -23.83 -0.80 5.60
C GLU A 496 -23.56 -2.04 6.46
N TYR A 497 -22.32 -2.25 6.86
CA TYR A 497 -22.02 -3.04 8.05
C TYR A 497 -21.90 -2.09 9.25
N THR A 498 -23.04 -1.52 9.66
CA THR A 498 -23.14 -0.70 10.88
C THR A 498 -23.45 -1.62 12.03
N PHE A 499 -22.43 -1.94 12.84
CA PHE A 499 -22.62 -2.83 13.97
C PHE A 499 -23.20 -2.07 15.15
N TYR A 500 -24.37 -2.51 15.59
CA TYR A 500 -24.99 -2.05 16.81
C TYR A 500 -24.62 -2.97 17.96
N TRP A 501 -24.19 -2.37 19.06
CA TRP A 501 -24.31 -2.99 20.37
C TRP A 501 -25.82 -3.03 20.72
N LYS A 502 -26.53 -4.05 20.23
CA LYS A 502 -27.94 -4.31 20.59
C LYS A 502 -27.97 -5.45 21.59
N ASN A 503 -28.44 -5.15 22.80
CA ASN A 503 -28.39 -5.97 24.02
C ASN A 503 -28.90 -7.43 23.94
N GLY A 504 -29.46 -7.92 22.82
CA GLY A 504 -30.03 -9.28 22.77
C GLY A 504 -29.09 -10.39 22.26
N ALA A 505 -28.19 -10.10 21.32
CA ALA A 505 -27.30 -11.14 20.75
C ALA A 505 -26.11 -11.46 21.67
N LEU A 506 -25.75 -10.52 22.54
CA LEU A 506 -24.73 -10.69 23.56
C LEU A 506 -25.16 -11.67 24.65
N GLU A 507 -26.46 -11.72 24.98
CA GLU A 507 -27.01 -12.57 26.04
C GLU A 507 -26.78 -14.05 25.77
N GLN A 508 -26.95 -14.51 24.52
CA GLN A 508 -26.77 -15.91 24.16
C GLN A 508 -25.30 -16.36 24.25
N ARG A 509 -24.36 -15.56 23.72
CA ARG A 509 -22.91 -15.83 23.85
C ARG A 509 -22.40 -15.67 25.29
N PHE A 510 -23.03 -14.81 26.10
CA PHE A 510 -22.72 -14.68 27.52
C PHE A 510 -23.14 -15.93 28.31
N VAL A 511 -24.31 -16.49 27.98
CA VAL A 511 -24.81 -17.75 28.55
C VAL A 511 -23.87 -18.91 28.18
N ASP A 512 -23.43 -19.01 26.92
CA ASP A 512 -22.47 -20.04 26.50
C ASP A 512 -21.09 -19.91 27.20
N ILE A 513 -20.65 -18.68 27.49
CA ILE A 513 -19.41 -18.41 28.25
C ILE A 513 -19.58 -18.76 29.74
N LEU A 514 -20.76 -18.54 30.31
CA LEU A 514 -21.07 -18.89 31.70
C LEU A 514 -21.20 -20.41 31.88
N ASP A 515 -21.79 -21.12 30.92
CA ASP A 515 -21.92 -22.58 30.94
C ASP A 515 -20.56 -23.30 30.88
N ASN A 516 -19.51 -22.63 30.39
CA ASN A 516 -18.14 -23.14 30.33
C ASN A 516 -17.23 -22.56 31.42
N CYS A 517 -17.75 -21.72 32.34
CA CYS A 517 -16.96 -21.08 33.39
C CYS A 517 -17.06 -21.84 34.72
N ASN A 518 -15.98 -22.49 35.16
CA ASN A 518 -15.95 -23.26 36.42
C ASN A 518 -15.67 -22.40 37.68
N ASP A 519 -15.59 -21.07 37.57
CA ASP A 519 -15.27 -20.19 38.71
C ASP A 519 -16.54 -19.63 39.38
N ALA A 520 -16.84 -20.14 40.57
CA ALA A 520 -18.01 -19.77 41.36
C ALA A 520 -18.10 -18.27 41.68
N LYS A 521 -16.97 -17.57 41.85
CA LYS A 521 -16.97 -16.13 42.18
C LYS A 521 -17.37 -15.27 40.98
N VAL A 522 -17.10 -15.76 39.77
CA VAL A 522 -17.50 -15.12 38.52
C VAL A 522 -18.99 -15.30 38.29
N ILE A 523 -19.53 -16.49 38.57
CA ILE A 523 -20.95 -16.79 38.46
C ILE A 523 -21.76 -15.91 39.43
N ASP A 524 -21.33 -15.78 40.69
CA ASP A 524 -22.03 -14.98 41.71
C ASP A 524 -22.04 -13.48 41.39
N ALA A 525 -20.91 -12.93 40.94
CA ALA A 525 -20.79 -11.51 40.58
C ALA A 525 -21.62 -11.14 39.34
N VAL A 526 -21.72 -12.03 38.36
CA VAL A 526 -22.51 -11.81 37.13
C VAL A 526 -24.01 -11.96 37.42
N THR A 527 -24.38 -12.89 38.30
CA THR A 527 -25.77 -13.08 38.77
C THR A 527 -26.29 -11.84 39.51
N GLU A 528 -25.45 -11.21 40.33
CA GLU A 528 -25.75 -9.96 41.04
C GLU A 528 -25.99 -8.77 40.08
N ILE A 529 -25.31 -8.74 38.94
CA ILE A 529 -25.44 -7.69 37.91
C ILE A 529 -26.73 -7.86 37.10
N PHE A 530 -27.09 -9.10 36.73
CA PHE A 530 -28.34 -9.40 36.02
C PHE A 530 -29.58 -9.17 36.91
N ARG A 531 -29.49 -9.54 38.20
CA ARG A 531 -30.56 -9.30 39.19
C ARG A 531 -30.93 -7.81 39.33
N LYS A 532 -30.03 -6.91 38.98
CA LYS A 532 -30.21 -5.46 39.09
C LYS A 532 -30.80 -4.79 37.84
N LYS A 533 -31.01 -5.46 36.70
CA LYS A 533 -31.21 -4.75 35.42
C LYS A 533 -32.45 -5.03 34.56
N THR A 534 -33.38 -5.93 34.87
CA THR A 534 -34.63 -6.05 34.09
C THR A 534 -35.81 -6.64 34.88
N GLU A 535 -36.96 -5.95 34.87
CA GLU A 535 -38.20 -6.36 35.56
C GLU A 535 -39.12 -7.24 34.70
N LYS A 536 -38.94 -7.27 33.37
CA LYS A 536 -39.90 -7.90 32.45
C LYS A 536 -39.71 -9.40 32.18
N ASP A 537 -38.51 -9.94 32.40
CA ASP A 537 -38.20 -11.36 32.16
C ASP A 537 -37.80 -12.11 33.44
N LYS A 538 -38.04 -11.47 34.59
CA LYS A 538 -37.59 -11.93 35.90
C LYS A 538 -38.12 -13.32 36.25
N GLU A 539 -39.37 -13.63 35.91
CA GLU A 539 -39.99 -14.93 36.22
C GLU A 539 -39.40 -16.08 35.38
N SER A 540 -39.11 -15.86 34.10
CA SER A 540 -38.52 -16.89 33.23
C SER A 540 -37.04 -17.12 33.55
N ILE A 541 -36.31 -16.06 33.92
CA ILE A 541 -34.92 -16.16 34.38
C ILE A 541 -34.85 -16.81 35.76
N GLU A 542 -35.72 -16.45 36.70
CA GLU A 542 -35.80 -17.11 38.02
C GLU A 542 -36.12 -18.60 37.88
N LYS A 543 -37.06 -18.97 36.99
CA LYS A 543 -37.34 -20.39 36.67
C LYS A 543 -36.13 -21.10 36.08
N TYR A 544 -35.42 -20.49 35.13
CA TYR A 544 -34.18 -21.07 34.58
C TYR A 544 -33.10 -21.28 35.64
N LEU A 545 -32.90 -20.28 36.51
CA LEU A 545 -31.92 -20.34 37.60
C LEU A 545 -32.29 -21.39 38.65
N ASP A 546 -33.56 -21.57 38.94
CA ASP A 546 -34.03 -22.61 39.85
C ASP A 546 -33.84 -24.01 39.25
N TYR A 547 -34.08 -24.19 37.94
CA TYR A 547 -33.77 -25.45 37.25
C TYR A 547 -32.27 -25.74 37.20
N GLN A 548 -31.41 -24.73 37.03
CA GLN A 548 -29.96 -24.90 37.09
C GLN A 548 -29.48 -25.29 38.50
N LYS A 549 -30.05 -24.70 39.56
CA LYS A 549 -29.78 -25.11 40.95
C LYS A 549 -30.23 -26.53 41.23
N GLU A 550 -31.41 -26.91 40.74
CA GLU A 550 -31.95 -28.27 40.85
C GLU A 550 -31.04 -29.27 40.13
N LEU A 551 -30.62 -28.96 38.90
CA LEU A 551 -29.69 -29.79 38.14
C LEU A 551 -28.36 -29.99 38.87
N LYS A 552 -27.82 -28.92 39.48
CA LYS A 552 -26.58 -28.98 40.25
C LYS A 552 -26.72 -29.85 41.49
N LYS A 553 -27.83 -29.73 42.24
CA LYS A 553 -28.12 -30.59 43.39
C LYS A 553 -28.21 -32.05 42.96
N LEU A 554 -28.98 -32.34 41.91
CA LEU A 554 -29.13 -33.70 41.39
C LEU A 554 -27.79 -34.32 40.97
N LYS A 555 -26.92 -33.56 40.28
CA LYS A 555 -25.58 -34.03 39.87
C LYS A 555 -24.63 -34.27 41.04
N VAL A 556 -24.74 -33.52 42.13
CA VAL A 556 -23.99 -33.79 43.36
C VAL A 556 -24.49 -35.08 44.00
N THR A 557 -25.81 -35.21 44.18
CA THR A 557 -26.40 -36.43 44.74
C THR A 557 -26.05 -37.67 43.92
N THR A 558 -26.04 -37.60 42.58
CA THR A 558 -25.61 -38.76 41.75
C THR A 558 -24.16 -39.16 42.02
N ARG A 559 -23.26 -38.20 42.25
CA ARG A 559 -21.85 -38.49 42.58
C ARG A 559 -21.70 -39.13 43.95
N ASP A 560 -22.48 -38.68 44.92
CA ASP A 560 -22.48 -39.25 46.26
C ASP A 560 -22.99 -40.70 46.19
N THR A 561 -24.08 -40.95 45.46
CA THR A 561 -24.61 -42.31 45.20
C THR A 561 -23.60 -43.18 44.44
N ASP A 562 -22.88 -42.63 43.45
CA ASP A 562 -21.81 -43.35 42.74
C ASP A 562 -20.66 -43.77 43.66
N THR A 563 -20.34 -42.93 44.63
CA THR A 563 -19.30 -43.20 45.63
C THR A 563 -19.76 -44.29 46.59
N GLU A 564 -21.00 -44.22 47.05
CA GLU A 564 -21.61 -45.23 47.93
C GLU A 564 -21.80 -46.58 47.23
N ILE A 565 -22.14 -46.60 45.93
CA ILE A 565 -22.16 -47.81 45.10
C ILE A 565 -20.75 -48.40 44.98
N ALA A 566 -19.72 -47.57 44.83
CA ALA A 566 -18.34 -48.03 44.73
C ALA A 566 -17.86 -48.67 46.04
N GLU A 567 -18.16 -48.06 47.19
CA GLU A 567 -17.81 -48.58 48.51
C GLU A 567 -18.57 -49.88 48.83
N ASN A 568 -19.85 -49.97 48.49
CA ASN A 568 -20.66 -51.17 48.73
C ASN A 568 -20.32 -52.36 47.81
N LYS A 569 -19.66 -52.11 46.68
CA LYS A 569 -19.10 -53.19 45.83
C LYS A 569 -17.93 -53.91 46.48
N GLU A 570 -17.21 -53.26 47.38
CA GLU A 570 -16.09 -53.90 48.09
C GLU A 570 -16.57 -54.78 49.26
N THR A 571 -17.78 -54.56 49.78
CA THR A 571 -18.30 -55.26 50.97
C THR A 571 -19.25 -56.44 50.68
N ASN A 572 -19.49 -56.80 49.41
CA ASN A 572 -20.32 -57.94 48.97
C ASN A 572 -21.78 -57.95 49.51
N ALA A 573 -22.42 -56.79 49.69
CA ALA A 573 -23.84 -56.69 50.05
C ALA A 573 -24.72 -56.65 48.78
N SER A 574 -25.13 -57.82 48.27
CA SER A 574 -25.83 -57.93 46.98
C SER A 574 -27.23 -57.27 46.93
N ALA A 575 -27.92 -57.15 48.07
CA ALA A 575 -29.27 -56.58 48.12
C ALA A 575 -29.27 -55.04 48.14
N GLU A 576 -28.26 -54.39 48.72
CA GLU A 576 -28.16 -52.92 48.77
C GLU A 576 -27.70 -52.34 47.43
N LEU A 577 -26.85 -53.08 46.71
CA LEU A 577 -26.43 -52.74 45.35
C LEU A 577 -27.58 -52.61 44.36
N GLU A 578 -28.56 -53.53 44.43
CA GLU A 578 -29.70 -53.53 43.53
C GLU A 578 -30.67 -52.36 43.81
N ASN A 579 -30.68 -51.85 45.04
CA ASN A 579 -31.49 -50.69 45.43
C ASN A 579 -30.82 -49.37 45.02
N ASN A 580 -29.50 -49.25 45.21
CA ASN A 580 -28.74 -48.06 44.81
C ASN A 580 -28.69 -47.88 43.29
N ASP A 581 -28.62 -48.97 42.52
CA ASP A 581 -28.69 -48.91 41.05
C ASP A 581 -30.07 -48.42 40.55
N LYS A 582 -31.16 -48.79 41.23
CA LYS A 582 -32.51 -48.27 40.93
C LYS A 582 -32.62 -46.78 41.24
N GLU A 583 -32.09 -46.34 42.38
CA GLU A 583 -32.10 -44.94 42.79
C GLU A 583 -31.27 -44.05 41.86
N LYS A 584 -30.09 -44.53 41.44
CA LYS A 584 -29.26 -43.88 40.42
C LYS A 584 -30.00 -43.72 39.09
N THR A 585 -30.66 -44.80 38.63
CA THR A 585 -31.41 -44.79 37.37
C THR A 585 -32.55 -43.76 37.43
N GLU A 586 -33.22 -43.61 38.57
CA GLU A 586 -34.25 -42.61 38.77
C GLU A 586 -33.69 -41.18 38.77
N LEU A 587 -32.52 -40.96 39.40
CA LEU A 587 -31.83 -39.67 39.40
C LEU A 587 -31.40 -39.23 38.00
N GLU A 588 -30.82 -40.15 37.22
CA GLU A 588 -30.42 -39.87 35.83
C GLU A 588 -31.64 -39.51 34.96
N ARG A 589 -32.78 -40.17 35.19
CA ARG A 589 -34.04 -39.83 34.51
C ARG A 589 -34.53 -38.43 34.88
N LYS A 590 -34.42 -38.03 36.15
CA LYS A 590 -34.76 -36.66 36.61
C LYS A 590 -33.82 -35.62 35.98
N ILE A 591 -32.52 -35.88 35.94
CA ILE A 591 -31.52 -35.02 35.27
C ILE A 591 -31.86 -34.82 33.79
N ARG A 592 -32.12 -35.90 33.04
CA ARG A 592 -32.48 -35.79 31.62
C ARG A 592 -33.75 -34.98 31.39
N LYS A 593 -34.74 -35.09 32.28
CA LYS A 593 -35.99 -34.31 32.19
C LYS A 593 -35.74 -32.82 32.39
N VAL A 594 -34.90 -32.44 33.36
CA VAL A 594 -34.49 -31.04 33.60
C VAL A 594 -33.66 -30.51 32.43
N GLU A 595 -32.70 -31.27 31.91
CA GLU A 595 -31.88 -30.88 30.75
C GLU A 595 -32.72 -30.69 29.48
N THR A 596 -33.74 -31.53 29.26
CA THR A 596 -34.65 -31.39 28.12
C THR A 596 -35.52 -30.14 28.26
N THR A 597 -35.98 -29.84 29.47
CA THR A 597 -36.78 -28.63 29.75
C THR A 597 -35.94 -27.36 29.55
N ILE A 598 -34.67 -27.36 29.98
CA ILE A 598 -33.71 -26.29 29.71
C ILE A 598 -33.50 -26.13 28.20
N LYS A 599 -33.28 -27.23 27.47
CA LYS A 599 -33.12 -27.19 26.01
C LYS A 599 -34.35 -26.62 25.31
N ASP A 600 -35.56 -26.97 25.72
CA ASP A 600 -36.79 -26.45 25.12
C ASP A 600 -37.02 -24.96 25.44
N ILE A 601 -36.65 -24.51 26.63
CA ILE A 601 -36.64 -23.08 26.99
C ILE A 601 -35.67 -22.35 26.05
N VAL A 602 -34.42 -22.83 25.91
CA VAL A 602 -33.40 -22.25 25.03
C VAL A 602 -33.83 -22.24 23.56
N LYS A 603 -34.48 -23.31 23.08
CA LYS A 603 -34.93 -23.44 21.69
C LYS A 603 -36.01 -22.43 21.31
N ARG A 604 -36.82 -21.97 22.27
CA ARG A 604 -37.84 -20.93 22.07
C ARG A 604 -37.25 -19.52 21.91
N PHE A 605 -35.96 -19.33 22.20
CA PHE A 605 -35.28 -18.03 22.11
C PHE A 605 -34.51 -17.79 20.80
N ILE A 606 -34.50 -18.71 19.83
CA ILE A 606 -33.70 -18.57 18.59
C ILE A 606 -34.57 -18.21 17.37
N PRO A 607 -34.25 -17.11 16.65
CA PRO A 607 -34.33 -17.09 15.20
C PRO A 607 -32.93 -16.99 14.55
N LEU A 608 -32.77 -17.73 13.46
CA LEU A 608 -31.57 -17.90 12.61
C LEU A 608 -30.89 -16.59 12.16
N ALA A 609 -29.55 -16.55 12.19
CA ALA A 609 -28.75 -15.77 11.23
C ALA A 609 -27.34 -16.36 11.08
N LYS A 610 -26.83 -16.39 9.84
CA LYS A 610 -25.44 -16.70 9.48
C LYS A 610 -24.53 -15.59 10.03
N PHE A 611 -23.42 -15.95 10.67
CA PHE A 611 -22.59 -15.02 11.45
C PHE A 611 -21.30 -14.61 10.71
N THR A 612 -20.95 -13.32 10.74
CA THR A 612 -19.83 -12.68 10.00
C THR A 612 -18.63 -12.27 10.87
N GLU A 613 -17.46 -12.06 10.23
CA GLU A 613 -16.09 -11.80 10.74
C GLU A 613 -15.89 -10.79 11.88
N ILE A 614 -16.88 -9.94 12.17
CA ILE A 614 -16.78 -8.82 13.12
C ILE A 614 -17.26 -9.19 14.53
N GLU A 615 -17.98 -10.30 14.68
CA GLU A 615 -18.38 -10.82 15.98
C GLU A 615 -17.21 -11.34 16.82
N ILE A 616 -16.06 -11.62 16.20
CA ILE A 616 -14.81 -12.01 16.88
C ILE A 616 -14.17 -10.80 17.55
N ILE A 617 -14.21 -9.62 16.91
CA ILE A 617 -13.73 -8.38 17.51
C ILE A 617 -14.58 -8.10 18.76
N ALA A 618 -15.92 -8.12 18.64
CA ALA A 618 -16.83 -7.94 19.76
C ALA A 618 -16.63 -8.99 20.88
N ALA A 619 -16.48 -10.28 20.54
CA ALA A 619 -16.23 -11.34 21.51
C ALA A 619 -14.87 -11.20 22.21
N ALA A 620 -13.83 -10.76 21.49
CA ALA A 620 -12.51 -10.47 22.06
C ALA A 620 -12.54 -9.23 22.97
N MET A 621 -13.29 -8.16 22.62
CA MET A 621 -13.49 -6.99 23.49
C MET A 621 -14.18 -7.40 24.81
N ILE A 622 -15.17 -8.29 24.74
CA ILE A 622 -15.91 -8.81 25.90
C ILE A 622 -15.02 -9.71 26.77
N HIS A 623 -14.20 -10.57 26.17
CA HIS A 623 -13.33 -11.49 26.90
C HIS A 623 -12.16 -10.76 27.60
N HIS A 624 -11.67 -9.65 27.03
CA HIS A 624 -10.54 -8.89 27.56
C HIS A 624 -10.90 -7.65 28.37
N SER A 625 -12.18 -7.26 28.48
CA SER A 625 -12.60 -6.18 29.39
C SER A 625 -12.17 -6.47 30.84
N LYS A 626 -12.09 -7.76 31.24
CA LYS A 626 -11.61 -8.20 32.56
C LYS A 626 -10.08 -8.10 32.75
N GLU A 627 -9.29 -8.25 31.70
CA GLU A 627 -7.81 -8.11 31.76
C GLU A 627 -7.40 -6.63 31.65
N VAL A 628 -8.12 -5.83 30.84
CA VAL A 628 -7.98 -4.37 30.78
C VAL A 628 -8.37 -3.74 32.13
N GLU A 629 -9.44 -4.22 32.77
CA GLU A 629 -9.81 -3.79 34.13
C GLU A 629 -8.75 -4.18 35.18
N LYS A 630 -8.14 -5.37 35.09
CA LYS A 630 -6.99 -5.75 35.93
C LYS A 630 -5.76 -4.87 35.67
N PHE A 631 -5.46 -4.52 34.42
CA PHE A 631 -4.33 -3.67 34.05
C PHE A 631 -4.54 -2.21 34.48
N ILE A 632 -5.75 -1.66 34.30
CA ILE A 632 -6.14 -0.34 34.79
C ILE A 632 -6.06 -0.32 36.33
N ASN A 633 -6.54 -1.36 37.01
CA ASN A 633 -6.41 -1.50 38.46
C ASN A 633 -4.96 -1.69 38.94
N PHE A 634 -4.11 -2.35 38.13
CA PHE A 634 -2.67 -2.49 38.38
C PHE A 634 -1.93 -1.15 38.25
N CYS A 635 -2.23 -0.37 37.21
CA CYS A 635 -1.71 0.98 37.00
C CYS A 635 -2.21 1.95 38.10
N ALA A 636 -3.48 1.85 38.51
CA ALA A 636 -4.04 2.61 39.62
C ALA A 636 -3.38 2.25 40.96
N LYS A 637 -3.12 0.96 41.23
CA LYS A 637 -2.38 0.50 42.42
C LYS A 637 -0.91 0.96 42.45
N LYS A 638 -0.23 1.07 41.31
CA LYS A 638 1.14 1.63 41.25
C LYS A 638 1.17 3.14 41.48
N ASN A 639 0.17 3.89 41.02
CA ASN A 639 0.05 5.32 41.29
C ASN A 639 -0.39 5.64 42.72
N LEU A 640 -1.11 4.73 43.39
CA LEU A 640 -1.42 4.82 44.82
C LEU A 640 -0.21 4.53 45.72
N LYS A 641 0.79 3.76 45.26
CA LYS A 641 2.03 3.49 46.01
C LYS A 641 3.06 4.64 45.97
N ARG A 642 2.84 5.70 45.21
CA ARG A 642 3.72 6.89 45.15
C ARG A 642 3.22 8.10 45.94
N LYS A 643 2.13 7.99 46.71
CA LYS A 643 1.57 9.08 47.53
C LYS A 643 1.83 8.98 49.04
N HIS A 644 2.77 8.15 49.47
CA HIS A 644 3.35 8.24 50.81
C HIS A 644 4.88 8.27 50.71
N ASN A 645 5.40 9.48 50.49
CA ASN A 645 6.65 10.02 51.03
C ASN A 645 6.83 11.41 50.42
N GLU A 646 6.33 12.44 51.12
CA GLU A 646 6.68 13.83 50.88
C GLU A 646 7.90 14.24 51.71
N THR A 647 8.51 15.36 51.31
CA THR A 647 9.71 16.07 51.81
C THR A 647 11.03 15.55 51.22
N LEU A 648 11.80 16.27 50.40
CA LEU A 648 12.06 17.71 50.28
C LEU A 648 12.27 18.18 48.82
N ILE A 649 11.84 19.42 48.57
CA ILE A 649 12.23 20.37 47.49
C ILE A 649 13.37 21.24 48.10
N PRO A 650 14.40 21.74 47.37
CA PRO A 650 14.19 22.71 46.30
C PRO A 650 15.08 22.70 45.04
N ASP A 651 14.43 23.22 43.99
CA ASP A 651 14.88 24.11 42.91
C ASP A 651 16.36 24.15 42.54
N VAL A 652 16.63 24.17 41.22
CA VAL A 652 17.28 25.30 40.54
C VAL A 652 17.15 25.10 39.02
N ALA A 653 16.68 26.16 38.35
CA ALA A 653 16.68 26.36 36.92
C ALA A 653 18.09 26.76 36.40
N ASN A 654 18.33 26.57 35.09
CA ASN A 654 19.53 26.97 34.33
C ASN A 654 20.79 26.14 34.70
N THR A 655 21.56 25.59 33.76
CA THR A 655 22.50 26.36 32.92
C THR A 655 23.06 25.44 31.81
N SER A 656 23.15 26.00 30.60
CA SER A 656 24.19 25.86 29.56
C SER A 656 24.91 24.53 29.26
N MET A 657 24.95 24.26 27.94
CA MET A 657 26.14 23.92 27.15
C MET A 657 27.52 23.90 27.83
N GLN A 658 28.32 22.94 27.31
CA GLN A 658 29.77 22.87 27.17
C GLN A 658 30.59 21.99 28.12
N THR A 659 31.49 21.26 27.46
CA THR A 659 32.73 20.62 27.91
C THR A 659 32.63 19.37 28.78
N LEU A 660 33.00 18.22 28.21
CA LEU A 660 34.37 17.68 28.37
C LEU A 660 34.58 16.46 27.46
N GLN A 661 35.44 16.66 26.46
CA GLN A 661 36.32 15.62 25.92
C GLN A 661 37.37 15.25 26.97
N SER A 662 38.02 14.11 26.73
CA SER A 662 39.26 13.57 27.33
C SER A 662 39.05 12.53 28.42
N ASN A 663 39.29 11.26 28.04
CA ASN A 663 40.07 10.28 28.81
C ASN A 663 40.21 9.00 27.97
N GLU A 664 41.14 8.99 27.02
CA GLU A 664 41.77 7.78 26.52
C GLU A 664 43.24 8.10 26.23
N ASP A 665 44.10 7.79 27.20
CA ASP A 665 45.52 7.50 26.99
C ASP A 665 46.00 6.73 28.21
N GLU A 666 46.28 5.43 28.03
CA GLU A 666 47.44 4.72 28.58
C GLU A 666 47.30 3.21 28.29
N LEU A 667 48.00 2.73 27.25
CA LEU A 667 48.98 1.64 27.37
C LEU A 667 49.65 1.37 26.01
N LEU A 668 50.84 1.94 25.88
CA LEU A 668 51.83 1.63 24.86
C LEU A 668 52.80 0.54 25.37
N VAL A 669 53.53 -0.03 24.41
CA VAL A 669 54.90 -0.57 24.46
C VAL A 669 55.04 -2.11 24.43
N ALA A 670 55.46 -2.62 23.25
CA ALA A 670 56.80 -3.20 23.01
C ALA A 670 56.97 -3.50 21.50
N ARG A 671 57.84 -2.76 20.78
CA ARG A 671 59.22 -3.15 20.31
C ARG A 671 59.22 -4.38 19.37
N SER A 672 59.91 -4.46 18.22
CA SER A 672 61.00 -3.68 17.61
C SER A 672 61.27 -4.18 16.16
N SER A 673 61.67 -3.23 15.29
CA SER A 673 62.35 -3.21 13.97
C SER A 673 63.38 -4.32 13.61
N PRO A 674 64.11 -4.27 12.46
CA PRO A 674 63.76 -3.95 11.05
C PRO A 674 64.44 -4.94 10.03
N ARG A 675 64.25 -4.74 8.72
CA ARG A 675 65.31 -4.95 7.70
C ARG A 675 65.02 -4.17 6.41
N ASP A 676 66.02 -3.38 6.03
CA ASP A 676 66.19 -2.64 4.78
C ASP A 676 66.31 -3.58 3.57
N ASP A 677 65.93 -3.11 2.37
CA ASP A 677 66.92 -2.73 1.34
C ASP A 677 66.30 -2.29 -0.01
N ASN A 678 67.01 -1.34 -0.62
CA ASN A 678 67.13 -1.02 -2.05
C ASN A 678 66.25 0.06 -2.73
N LYS A 679 66.80 1.29 -2.69
CA LYS A 679 67.48 2.04 -3.77
C LYS A 679 66.73 2.50 -5.05
N CYS A 680 66.98 3.80 -5.31
CA CYS A 680 67.17 4.51 -6.60
C CYS A 680 65.89 4.84 -7.41
N THR A 681 65.67 6.04 -7.99
CA THR A 681 66.57 7.15 -8.40
C THR A 681 65.80 8.48 -8.51
N HIS A 682 66.55 9.58 -8.38
CA HIS A 682 66.24 10.99 -8.64
C HIS A 682 65.57 11.30 -10.00
N THR A 683 64.66 12.28 -10.01
CA THR A 683 64.75 13.66 -10.55
C THR A 683 63.44 14.36 -10.09
N GLY A 684 63.35 15.58 -9.57
CA GLY A 684 64.17 16.78 -9.68
C GLY A 684 63.44 17.80 -10.57
N GLN A 685 62.50 18.58 -10.02
CA GLN A 685 62.34 20.01 -10.32
C GLN A 685 61.26 20.69 -9.46
N THR A 686 61.70 21.81 -8.88
CA THR A 686 61.03 22.84 -8.09
C THR A 686 60.45 23.94 -8.98
N HIS A 687 59.30 24.49 -8.60
CA HIS A 687 58.93 25.92 -8.53
C HIS A 687 57.39 25.99 -8.41
N GLU A 688 56.83 26.38 -7.27
CA GLU A 688 56.64 27.73 -6.73
C GLU A 688 55.21 28.26 -6.99
N LYS A 689 54.57 28.51 -5.85
CA LYS A 689 53.37 29.30 -5.54
C LYS A 689 53.03 30.42 -6.57
N THR A 690 51.73 30.68 -6.79
CA THR A 690 50.94 31.72 -6.07
C THR A 690 49.72 32.14 -6.93
N LEU A 691 48.51 31.75 -6.50
CA LEU A 691 47.27 32.54 -6.24
C LEU A 691 46.06 31.61 -6.21
#